data_AF-A0A1Y4W366-F1
#
_entry.id   AF-A0A1Y4W366-F1
#
_cell.length_a   1.000
_cell.length_b   1.000
_cell.length_c   1.000
_cell.angle_alpha   90.00
_cell.angle_beta   90.00
_cell.angle_gamma   90.00
#
_symmetry.space_group_name_H-M   'P 1'
#
loop_
_entity.id
_entity.type
_entity.pdbx_description
1 polymer ?
#
loop_
_entity_poly.entity_id
_entity_poly.type
_entity_poly.pdbx_seq_one_letter_code
_entity_poly.pdbx_strand_id
1 'polypeptide(L)'
;MLRERLKKDLLIFDGAMGSMLQQHGLKVGEIPEVYNIEHPDIIVDIHKQYLKAGANFITTNTFGCNPIKMKESGYCYCDLLKAAIQNAKQARDEVNPDAYIALDIGPIGQLLEPSGTLTFDEAYEIIASQILIAKDDVDVVLLETMTDLYEVKAGILAVKENSDLPVFVTMTFESNQRTLTGTDPLTFVNVVEGLKVDALGVNCSLGPVELQPIVHTILKYASVPVIVQPNAGLPCLHHGETCYPMSSKEFVEAMQSYIQQGVNIVGGCCGTTPEFIAGLKQQLPAHSYPRQRKAYTAVSSAHQTVIFDGDVIVCGERLNPTGKKKLKAALQEERYEEYVKEAIQQQMAGAQVLDVNVGLPGIDETKVMVNIIKMLQEVVNLPLQIDSSSPEVIEKACRYYNGKPLINSVNGKEEVMEAIFPIVEKYGGVVIGLTLKDGIPLYAQERYELAKAIIEKAKTYHIDKKDIIIDCLTLTASAQQKEVQETLKALTMVKNQLSVYTTLGVSNVSFGLPNRPLLNRTFLTLALQAGLDLPIINPLDQQLMDTIDAYRVLTYQDQDAAQYIQHQSNQVEQSAVKTSSALSLFDIIVHGFKDEVKAKTEELLQTQNAMEIINQTIIPALNQVGKDYETNRIFLPQLIQSAETTKLAFEVVKATFSKQESSKATVLMCTVEGDIHDIGKNIVKVILESYGYEVIDLGKDVKMERVVEAYQQYHPQAIGLSALMTTTVVNMQKTIQALKAVNCQCPIWVGGAVLTSEIAREIGADYYCEDAMASVHLLQDIL
;
A
#
# COMPACT_ATOMS: atom_id res chain seq x y z
N MET A 1 5.54 -20.81 -23.60
CA MET A 1 4.23 -21.08 -24.23
C MET A 1 3.09 -20.26 -23.61
N LEU A 2 3.01 -20.03 -22.28
CA LEU A 2 1.96 -19.16 -21.69
C LEU A 2 2.20 -17.65 -21.91
N ARG A 3 3.40 -17.12 -21.60
CA ARG A 3 3.76 -15.69 -21.74
C ARG A 3 3.49 -15.09 -23.13
N GLU A 4 3.62 -15.90 -24.18
CA GLU A 4 3.32 -15.47 -25.56
C GLU A 4 1.82 -15.46 -25.88
N ARG A 5 1.03 -16.35 -25.27
CA ARG A 5 -0.43 -16.34 -25.39
C ARG A 5 -1.02 -15.14 -24.67
N LEU A 6 -0.52 -14.78 -23.49
CA LEU A 6 -1.00 -13.60 -22.73
C LEU A 6 -0.95 -12.28 -23.50
N LYS A 7 -0.03 -12.16 -24.45
CA LYS A 7 0.12 -10.96 -25.29
C LYS A 7 -0.90 -10.89 -26.43
N LYS A 8 -1.62 -11.97 -26.72
CA LYS A 8 -2.43 -12.14 -27.95
C LYS A 8 -3.85 -12.59 -27.64
N ASP A 9 -3.97 -13.66 -26.86
CA ASP A 9 -5.23 -14.35 -26.60
C ASP A 9 -5.94 -13.69 -25.42
N LEU A 10 -7.27 -13.74 -25.47
CA LEU A 10 -8.08 -13.48 -24.28
C LEU A 10 -8.33 -14.83 -23.59
N LEU A 11 -7.90 -14.94 -22.33
CA LEU A 11 -7.96 -16.18 -21.57
C LEU A 11 -8.97 -16.10 -20.41
N ILE A 12 -9.40 -17.27 -19.93
CA ILE A 12 -10.45 -17.38 -18.91
C ILE A 12 -9.93 -18.14 -17.69
N PHE A 13 -10.02 -17.54 -16.51
CA PHE A 13 -9.93 -18.24 -15.22
C PHE A 13 -11.26 -18.91 -14.87
N ASP A 14 -11.20 -19.85 -13.94
CA ASP A 14 -12.37 -20.43 -13.30
C ASP A 14 -13.14 -19.42 -12.42
N GLY A 15 -14.14 -19.93 -11.70
CA GLY A 15 -14.96 -19.18 -10.75
C GLY A 15 -14.65 -19.55 -9.29
N ALA A 16 -15.57 -19.28 -8.38
CA ALA A 16 -15.36 -19.50 -6.95
C ALA A 16 -15.33 -20.97 -6.52
N MET A 17 -14.16 -21.45 -6.07
CA MET A 17 -14.02 -22.71 -5.35
C MET A 17 -14.85 -22.74 -4.06
N GLY A 18 -14.77 -21.69 -3.23
CA GLY A 18 -15.49 -21.64 -1.96
C GLY A 18 -17.01 -21.72 -2.10
N SER A 19 -17.59 -21.02 -3.09
CA SER A 19 -19.04 -21.08 -3.36
C SER A 19 -19.46 -22.45 -3.88
N MET A 20 -18.64 -23.11 -4.69
CA MET A 20 -18.90 -24.48 -5.14
C MET A 20 -18.82 -25.50 -3.99
N LEU A 21 -17.85 -25.34 -3.07
CA LEU A 21 -17.74 -26.20 -1.88
C LEU A 21 -18.94 -26.03 -0.94
N GLN A 22 -19.45 -24.81 -0.74
CA GLN A 22 -20.66 -24.57 0.03
C GLN A 22 -21.88 -25.31 -0.55
N GLN A 23 -22.02 -25.36 -1.88
CA GLN A 23 -23.07 -26.15 -2.53
C GLN A 23 -22.92 -27.67 -2.32
N HIS A 24 -21.70 -28.13 -2.06
CA HIS A 24 -21.38 -29.53 -1.74
C HIS A 24 -21.37 -29.81 -0.22
N GLY A 25 -21.85 -28.88 0.60
CA GLY A 25 -22.09 -29.09 2.03
C GLY A 25 -21.01 -28.57 2.97
N LEU A 26 -20.01 -27.83 2.47
CA LEU A 26 -19.04 -27.13 3.32
C LEU A 26 -19.77 -26.16 4.26
N LYS A 27 -19.60 -26.34 5.57
CA LYS A 27 -20.26 -25.51 6.58
C LYS A 27 -19.47 -24.26 6.89
N VAL A 28 -20.15 -23.26 7.43
CA VAL A 28 -19.52 -22.04 7.93
C VAL A 28 -18.50 -22.40 9.02
N GLY A 29 -17.27 -21.88 8.88
CA GLY A 29 -16.16 -22.12 9.80
C GLY A 29 -15.31 -23.35 9.48
N GLU A 30 -15.72 -24.21 8.54
CA GLU A 30 -14.85 -25.30 8.07
C GLU A 30 -13.76 -24.76 7.14
N ILE A 31 -12.57 -25.36 7.20
CA ILE A 31 -11.39 -24.96 6.42
C ILE A 31 -11.48 -25.61 5.02
N PRO A 32 -11.69 -24.85 3.93
CA PRO A 32 -11.90 -25.40 2.59
C PRO A 32 -10.75 -26.29 2.10
N GLU A 33 -9.52 -25.99 2.50
CA GLU A 33 -8.33 -26.72 2.09
C GLU A 33 -8.32 -28.17 2.61
N VAL A 34 -9.02 -28.48 3.71
CA VAL A 34 -9.13 -29.85 4.25
C VAL A 34 -9.80 -30.80 3.27
N TYR A 35 -10.71 -30.30 2.43
CA TYR A 35 -11.38 -31.09 1.39
C TYR A 35 -10.39 -31.66 0.37
N ASN A 36 -9.19 -31.09 0.24
CA ASN A 36 -8.16 -31.66 -0.63
C ASN A 36 -7.77 -33.09 -0.23
N ILE A 37 -7.87 -33.43 1.05
CA ILE A 37 -7.54 -34.76 1.59
C ILE A 37 -8.80 -35.56 1.91
N GLU A 38 -9.80 -34.95 2.53
CA GLU A 38 -10.98 -35.68 3.03
C GLU A 38 -12.02 -35.94 1.94
N HIS A 39 -12.12 -35.05 0.95
CA HIS A 39 -13.10 -35.09 -0.13
C HIS A 39 -12.48 -34.76 -1.50
N PRO A 40 -11.39 -35.44 -1.92
CA PRO A 40 -10.65 -35.11 -3.14
C PRO A 40 -11.50 -35.28 -4.40
N ASP A 41 -12.46 -36.19 -4.39
CA ASP A 41 -13.42 -36.42 -5.48
C ASP A 41 -14.29 -35.18 -5.76
N ILE A 42 -14.71 -34.46 -4.71
CA ILE A 42 -15.46 -33.20 -4.85
C ILE A 42 -14.59 -32.13 -5.49
N ILE A 43 -13.35 -31.95 -5.02
CA ILE A 43 -12.41 -30.97 -5.59
C ILE A 43 -12.14 -31.25 -7.07
N VAL A 44 -11.84 -32.50 -7.40
CA VAL A 44 -11.61 -32.94 -8.79
C VAL A 44 -12.85 -32.66 -9.65
N ASP A 45 -14.06 -32.96 -9.15
CA ASP A 45 -15.28 -32.70 -9.92
C ASP A 45 -15.52 -31.21 -10.17
N ILE A 46 -15.32 -30.35 -9.17
CA ILE A 46 -15.45 -28.89 -9.32
C ILE A 46 -14.50 -28.36 -10.41
N HIS A 47 -13.22 -28.76 -10.38
CA HIS A 47 -12.27 -28.39 -11.44
C HIS A 47 -12.74 -28.89 -12.81
N LYS A 48 -13.22 -30.14 -12.91
CA LYS A 48 -13.75 -30.68 -14.17
C LYS A 48 -14.94 -29.86 -14.68
N GLN A 49 -15.82 -29.38 -13.80
CA GLN A 49 -16.95 -28.54 -14.19
C GLN A 49 -16.48 -27.21 -14.79
N TYR A 50 -15.51 -26.52 -14.18
CA TYR A 50 -14.96 -25.27 -14.72
C TYR A 50 -14.19 -25.48 -16.04
N LEU A 51 -13.42 -26.56 -16.16
CA LEU A 51 -12.74 -26.91 -17.41
C LEU A 51 -13.74 -27.19 -18.54
N LYS A 52 -14.82 -27.93 -18.26
CA LYS A 52 -15.92 -28.17 -19.22
C LYS A 52 -16.67 -26.89 -19.59
N ALA A 53 -16.75 -25.93 -18.67
CA ALA A 53 -17.32 -24.60 -18.94
C ALA A 53 -16.42 -23.72 -19.83
N GLY A 54 -15.17 -24.13 -20.06
CA GLY A 54 -14.25 -23.46 -20.99
C GLY A 54 -13.16 -22.63 -20.33
N ALA A 55 -12.92 -22.83 -19.02
CA ALA A 55 -11.78 -22.22 -18.33
C ALA A 55 -10.45 -22.65 -18.97
N ASN A 56 -9.53 -21.71 -19.08
CA ASN A 56 -8.13 -21.94 -19.48
C ASN A 56 -7.21 -22.15 -18.28
N PHE A 57 -7.56 -21.57 -17.13
CA PHE A 57 -6.88 -21.76 -15.86
C PHE A 57 -7.84 -22.39 -14.86
N ILE A 58 -7.31 -23.26 -14.00
CA ILE A 58 -7.96 -23.65 -12.75
C ILE A 58 -7.05 -23.26 -11.58
N THR A 59 -7.62 -22.66 -10.54
CA THR A 59 -6.91 -22.33 -9.30
C THR A 59 -6.87 -23.54 -8.38
N THR A 60 -5.72 -23.88 -7.82
CA THR A 60 -5.64 -24.91 -6.78
C THR A 60 -6.47 -24.48 -5.57
N ASN A 61 -7.14 -25.40 -4.87
CA ASN A 61 -7.85 -25.10 -3.63
C ASN A 61 -6.86 -24.86 -2.48
N THR A 62 -6.12 -23.74 -2.53
CA THR A 62 -4.98 -23.43 -1.66
C THR A 62 -4.94 -21.98 -1.19
N PHE A 63 -6.00 -21.19 -1.44
CA PHE A 63 -6.11 -19.78 -1.08
C PHE A 63 -5.59 -19.45 0.32
N GLY A 64 -6.02 -20.20 1.34
CA GLY A 64 -5.60 -20.05 2.73
C GLY A 64 -4.50 -21.01 3.18
N CYS A 65 -3.90 -21.81 2.30
CA CYS A 65 -3.03 -22.94 2.64
C CYS A 65 -1.62 -22.53 3.08
N ASN A 66 -1.49 -21.90 4.26
CA ASN A 66 -0.23 -21.48 4.84
C ASN A 66 -0.04 -21.99 6.29
N PRO A 67 1.19 -21.99 6.85
CA PRO A 67 1.46 -22.52 8.18
C PRO A 67 0.68 -21.87 9.32
N ILE A 68 0.22 -20.61 9.15
CA ILE A 68 -0.51 -19.87 10.17
C ILE A 68 -1.99 -20.25 10.15
N LYS A 69 -2.63 -20.18 8.98
CA LYS A 69 -4.06 -20.51 8.81
C LYS A 69 -4.36 -22.01 8.97
N MET A 70 -3.41 -22.89 8.65
CA MET A 70 -3.61 -24.34 8.72
C MET A 70 -3.35 -24.96 10.10
N LYS A 71 -3.02 -24.17 11.13
CA LYS A 71 -2.71 -24.69 12.49
C LYS A 71 -3.83 -25.57 13.06
N GLU A 72 -5.07 -25.22 12.79
CA GLU A 72 -6.26 -25.89 13.34
C GLU A 72 -6.90 -26.87 12.33
N SER A 73 -6.27 -27.07 11.17
CA SER A 73 -6.80 -27.96 10.12
C SER A 73 -6.70 -29.45 10.45
N GLY A 74 -5.86 -29.83 11.43
CA GLY A 74 -5.55 -31.23 11.72
C GLY A 74 -4.56 -31.89 10.75
N TYR A 75 -4.15 -31.19 9.68
CA TYR A 75 -3.19 -31.66 8.68
C TYR A 75 -1.98 -30.74 8.56
N CYS A 76 -0.86 -31.26 8.06
CA CYS A 76 0.26 -30.41 7.67
C CYS A 76 -0.14 -29.60 6.43
N TYR A 77 0.11 -28.28 6.43
CA TYR A 77 -0.16 -27.43 5.26
C TYR A 77 0.54 -27.96 4.00
N CYS A 78 1.74 -28.55 4.12
CA CYS A 78 2.46 -29.17 3.00
C CYS A 78 1.68 -30.31 2.35
N ASP A 79 0.97 -31.11 3.14
CA ASP A 79 0.22 -32.27 2.65
C ASP A 79 -1.08 -31.81 1.98
N LEU A 80 -1.76 -30.81 2.57
CA LEU A 80 -2.91 -30.15 1.95
C LEU A 80 -2.55 -29.52 0.61
N LEU A 81 -1.44 -28.79 0.56
CA LEU A 81 -0.91 -28.15 -0.65
C LEU A 81 -0.63 -29.17 -1.76
N LYS A 82 0.07 -30.27 -1.44
CA LYS A 82 0.35 -31.34 -2.41
C LYS A 82 -0.92 -32.03 -2.89
N ALA A 83 -1.86 -32.31 -1.99
CA ALA A 83 -3.13 -32.93 -2.34
C ALA A 83 -3.94 -32.04 -3.31
N ALA A 84 -4.01 -30.73 -3.05
CA ALA A 84 -4.69 -29.77 -3.92
C ALA A 84 -4.11 -29.78 -5.35
N ILE A 85 -2.79 -29.77 -5.47
CA ILE A 85 -2.09 -29.80 -6.76
C ILE A 85 -2.38 -31.11 -7.51
N GLN A 86 -2.36 -32.27 -6.81
CA GLN A 86 -2.69 -33.55 -7.43
C GLN A 86 -4.15 -33.60 -7.91
N ASN A 87 -5.09 -33.06 -7.14
CA ASN A 87 -6.50 -32.98 -7.52
C ASN A 87 -6.69 -32.13 -8.78
N ALA A 88 -6.03 -30.97 -8.86
CA ALA A 88 -6.06 -30.11 -10.05
C ALA A 88 -5.44 -30.80 -11.28
N LYS A 89 -4.31 -31.49 -11.12
CA LYS A 89 -3.66 -32.28 -12.19
C LYS A 89 -4.56 -33.38 -12.71
N GLN A 90 -5.20 -34.13 -11.81
CA GLN A 90 -6.15 -35.17 -12.20
C GLN A 90 -7.30 -34.59 -13.04
N ALA A 91 -7.91 -33.50 -12.59
CA ALA A 91 -9.01 -32.87 -13.33
C ALA A 91 -8.57 -32.36 -14.72
N ARG A 92 -7.41 -31.70 -14.80
CA ARG A 92 -6.81 -31.21 -16.05
C ARG A 92 -6.57 -32.37 -17.01
N ASP A 93 -5.85 -33.40 -16.57
CA ASP A 93 -5.43 -34.51 -17.43
C ASP A 93 -6.64 -35.32 -17.94
N GLU A 94 -7.74 -35.37 -17.18
CA GLU A 94 -8.98 -36.05 -17.58
C GLU A 94 -9.88 -35.23 -18.53
N VAL A 95 -9.85 -33.89 -18.48
CA VAL A 95 -10.81 -33.04 -19.21
C VAL A 95 -10.15 -32.16 -20.27
N ASN A 96 -9.07 -31.47 -19.93
CA ASN A 96 -8.39 -30.55 -20.83
C ASN A 96 -6.89 -30.47 -20.48
N PRO A 97 -6.04 -31.34 -21.08
CA PRO A 97 -4.60 -31.34 -20.85
C PRO A 97 -3.88 -30.03 -21.22
N ASP A 98 -4.50 -29.16 -22.02
CA ASP A 98 -3.94 -27.86 -22.43
C ASP A 98 -4.28 -26.72 -21.45
N ALA A 99 -5.08 -26.97 -20.41
CA ALA A 99 -5.37 -25.99 -19.37
C ALA A 99 -4.18 -25.82 -18.42
N TYR A 100 -4.09 -24.64 -17.81
CA TYR A 100 -3.04 -24.27 -16.87
C TYR A 100 -3.51 -24.43 -15.43
N ILE A 101 -2.63 -24.95 -14.58
CA ILE A 101 -2.85 -25.01 -13.13
C ILE A 101 -2.20 -23.79 -12.50
N ALA A 102 -3.02 -22.94 -11.87
CA ALA A 102 -2.56 -21.80 -11.10
C ALA A 102 -2.45 -22.18 -9.63
N LEU A 103 -1.25 -22.07 -9.07
CA LEU A 103 -1.06 -22.12 -7.63
C LEU A 103 -1.66 -20.84 -7.03
N ASP A 104 -2.81 -20.98 -6.37
CA ASP A 104 -3.49 -19.88 -5.70
C ASP A 104 -2.95 -19.67 -4.29
N ILE A 105 -2.45 -18.47 -4.03
CA ILE A 105 -1.92 -18.02 -2.74
C ILE A 105 -2.66 -16.73 -2.38
N GLY A 106 -3.56 -16.81 -1.40
CA GLY A 106 -4.21 -15.65 -0.82
C GLY A 106 -3.38 -14.99 0.29
N PRO A 107 -3.91 -13.93 0.93
CA PRO A 107 -3.23 -13.26 2.04
C PRO A 107 -2.94 -14.23 3.19
N ILE A 108 -1.78 -14.08 3.83
CA ILE A 108 -1.34 -14.90 4.96
C ILE A 108 -2.35 -14.82 6.12
N GLY A 109 -3.01 -13.67 6.27
CA GLY A 109 -4.04 -13.43 7.30
C GLY A 109 -3.52 -12.71 8.55
N GLN A 110 -2.35 -12.08 8.45
CA GLN A 110 -1.79 -11.20 9.48
C GLN A 110 -1.27 -9.92 8.82
N LEU A 111 -1.42 -8.79 9.52
CA LEU A 111 -0.84 -7.51 9.07
C LEU A 111 0.68 -7.55 9.17
N LEU A 112 1.37 -6.98 8.17
CA LEU A 112 2.81 -6.81 8.20
C LEU A 112 3.23 -5.69 9.16
N GLU A 113 4.45 -5.79 9.68
CA GLU A 113 5.09 -4.69 10.40
C GLU A 113 5.14 -3.41 9.53
N PRO A 114 4.93 -2.22 10.15
CA PRO A 114 4.73 -1.99 11.59
C PRO A 114 3.26 -2.09 12.05
N SER A 115 2.29 -2.26 11.15
CA SER A 115 0.86 -2.30 11.51
C SER A 115 0.42 -3.61 12.16
N GLY A 116 1.22 -4.66 12.04
CA GLY A 116 1.00 -5.95 12.70
C GLY A 116 2.31 -6.57 13.18
N THR A 117 2.30 -7.90 13.29
CA THR A 117 3.40 -8.68 13.90
C THR A 117 4.17 -9.51 12.88
N LEU A 118 3.67 -9.62 11.65
CA LEU A 118 4.33 -10.43 10.62
C LEU A 118 5.45 -9.60 9.98
N THR A 119 6.69 -10.09 10.08
CA THR A 119 7.81 -9.43 9.42
C THR A 119 7.78 -9.69 7.91
N PHE A 120 8.40 -8.81 7.13
CA PHE A 120 8.57 -9.01 5.68
C PHE A 120 9.27 -10.33 5.36
N ASP A 121 10.29 -10.69 6.13
CA ASP A 121 11.06 -11.90 5.91
C ASP A 121 10.25 -13.16 6.26
N GLU A 122 9.42 -13.14 7.31
CA GLU A 122 8.50 -14.25 7.60
C GLU A 122 7.45 -14.42 6.49
N ALA A 123 6.88 -13.32 5.98
CA ALA A 123 5.95 -13.38 4.86
C ALA A 123 6.62 -13.98 3.60
N TYR A 124 7.85 -13.55 3.30
CA TYR A 124 8.66 -14.11 2.23
C TYR A 124 8.91 -15.61 2.42
N GLU A 125 9.36 -16.04 3.59
CA GLU A 125 9.70 -17.45 3.86
C GLU A 125 8.46 -18.37 3.80
N ILE A 126 7.31 -17.90 4.28
CA ILE A 126 6.04 -18.64 4.16
C ILE A 126 5.74 -18.90 2.69
N ILE A 127 5.74 -17.87 1.85
CA ILE A 127 5.41 -18.01 0.42
C ILE A 127 6.49 -18.83 -0.29
N ALA A 128 7.77 -18.55 -0.03
CA ALA A 128 8.90 -19.28 -0.63
C ALA A 128 8.81 -20.79 -0.37
N SER A 129 8.42 -21.18 0.85
CA SER A 129 8.21 -22.60 1.19
C SER A 129 7.11 -23.26 0.35
N GLN A 130 6.00 -22.56 0.10
CA GLN A 130 4.93 -23.04 -0.79
C GLN A 130 5.43 -23.20 -2.23
N ILE A 131 6.20 -22.23 -2.72
CA ILE A 131 6.79 -22.27 -4.07
C ILE A 131 7.75 -23.44 -4.24
N LEU A 132 8.64 -23.68 -3.26
CA LEU A 132 9.58 -24.79 -3.30
C LEU A 132 8.90 -26.16 -3.34
N ILE A 133 7.70 -26.28 -2.77
CA ILE A 133 6.89 -27.50 -2.82
C ILE A 133 6.18 -27.66 -4.16
N ALA A 134 5.66 -26.57 -4.72
CA ALA A 134 4.69 -26.61 -5.82
C ALA A 134 5.29 -26.39 -7.22
N LYS A 135 6.46 -25.74 -7.33
CA LYS A 135 6.95 -25.15 -8.59
C LYS A 135 7.09 -26.11 -9.78
N ASP A 136 7.32 -27.38 -9.53
CA ASP A 136 7.53 -28.40 -10.57
C ASP A 136 6.21 -29.02 -11.08
N ASP A 137 5.08 -28.72 -10.42
CA ASP A 137 3.78 -29.34 -10.67
C ASP A 137 2.67 -28.36 -11.10
N VAL A 138 2.98 -27.06 -11.17
CA VAL A 138 2.04 -25.98 -11.53
C VAL A 138 2.58 -25.14 -12.69
N ASP A 139 1.69 -24.41 -13.37
CA ASP A 139 2.02 -23.67 -14.59
C ASP A 139 2.22 -22.17 -14.35
N VAL A 140 1.65 -21.64 -13.27
CA VAL A 140 1.65 -20.21 -12.90
C VAL A 140 1.39 -20.06 -11.40
N VAL A 141 1.90 -19.00 -10.78
CA VAL A 141 1.53 -18.60 -9.42
C VAL A 141 0.59 -17.41 -9.49
N LEU A 142 -0.52 -17.48 -8.77
CA LEU A 142 -1.46 -16.39 -8.57
C LEU A 142 -1.39 -15.94 -7.11
N LEU A 143 -0.92 -14.71 -6.88
CA LEU A 143 -1.09 -14.01 -5.60
C LEU A 143 -2.47 -13.34 -5.63
N GLU A 144 -3.46 -13.98 -5.03
CA GLU A 144 -4.88 -13.62 -5.19
C GLU A 144 -5.41 -12.80 -4.01
N THR A 145 -6.31 -11.84 -4.25
CA THR A 145 -7.03 -11.08 -3.21
C THR A 145 -6.10 -10.38 -2.23
N MET A 146 -4.94 -9.93 -2.70
CA MET A 146 -3.96 -9.30 -1.82
C MET A 146 -4.46 -7.92 -1.35
N THR A 147 -4.39 -7.66 -0.05
CA THR A 147 -4.85 -6.40 0.57
C THR A 147 -3.70 -5.46 0.93
N ASP A 148 -2.47 -5.98 1.01
CA ASP A 148 -1.26 -5.24 1.35
C ASP A 148 -0.22 -5.35 0.24
N LEU A 149 0.22 -4.20 -0.29
CA LEU A 149 1.24 -4.11 -1.32
C LEU A 149 2.61 -4.63 -0.85
N TYR A 150 2.90 -4.57 0.46
CA TYR A 150 4.17 -5.05 0.98
C TYR A 150 4.23 -6.59 1.01
N GLU A 151 3.11 -7.23 1.34
CA GLU A 151 2.93 -8.68 1.23
C GLU A 151 3.02 -9.14 -0.23
N VAL A 152 2.40 -8.40 -1.16
CA VAL A 152 2.55 -8.62 -2.61
C VAL A 152 4.02 -8.60 -3.00
N LYS A 153 4.79 -7.60 -2.54
CA LYS A 153 6.22 -7.52 -2.83
C LYS A 153 6.99 -8.72 -2.29
N ALA A 154 6.74 -9.11 -1.04
CA ALA A 154 7.36 -10.30 -0.45
C ALA A 154 7.04 -11.56 -1.27
N GLY A 155 5.78 -11.73 -1.68
CA GLY A 155 5.33 -12.84 -2.51
C GLY A 155 5.96 -12.87 -3.90
N ILE A 156 6.02 -11.73 -4.61
CA ILE A 156 6.65 -11.66 -5.93
C ILE A 156 8.13 -12.04 -5.84
N LEU A 157 8.84 -11.53 -4.84
CA LEU A 157 10.24 -11.89 -4.62
C LEU A 157 10.38 -13.37 -4.29
N ALA A 158 9.54 -13.91 -3.41
CA ALA A 158 9.55 -15.34 -3.04
C ALA A 158 9.37 -16.24 -4.27
N VAL A 159 8.45 -15.91 -5.17
CA VAL A 159 8.23 -16.68 -6.40
C VAL A 159 9.44 -16.59 -7.34
N LYS A 160 9.93 -15.38 -7.60
CA LYS A 160 11.00 -15.14 -8.60
C LYS A 160 12.38 -15.59 -8.15
N GLU A 161 12.67 -15.53 -6.86
CA GLU A 161 13.96 -15.98 -6.33
C GLU A 161 14.02 -17.52 -6.21
N ASN A 162 12.88 -18.22 -6.25
CA ASN A 162 12.81 -19.67 -6.04
C ASN A 162 12.26 -20.47 -7.25
N SER A 163 11.80 -19.79 -8.32
CA SER A 163 11.26 -20.40 -9.54
C SER A 163 11.29 -19.45 -10.75
N ASP A 164 11.12 -20.00 -11.96
CA ASP A 164 10.94 -19.25 -13.22
C ASP A 164 9.47 -19.12 -13.68
N LEU A 165 8.55 -19.53 -12.80
CA LEU A 165 7.11 -19.57 -13.09
C LEU A 165 6.58 -18.17 -13.41
N PRO A 166 5.58 -18.06 -14.30
CA PRO A 166 4.82 -16.83 -14.45
C PRO A 166 4.19 -16.39 -13.13
N VAL A 167 4.21 -15.08 -12.87
CA VAL A 167 3.64 -14.49 -11.64
C VAL A 167 2.47 -13.61 -12.01
N PHE A 168 1.27 -13.98 -11.53
CA PHE A 168 0.06 -13.18 -11.62
C PHE A 168 -0.28 -12.60 -10.26
N VAL A 169 -0.76 -11.37 -10.23
CA VAL A 169 -1.10 -10.68 -8.99
C VAL A 169 -2.46 -10.01 -9.12
N THR A 170 -3.36 -10.29 -8.19
CA THR A 170 -4.59 -9.52 -8.06
C THR A 170 -4.67 -8.91 -6.67
N MET A 171 -5.02 -7.62 -6.62
CA MET A 171 -5.37 -6.95 -5.37
C MET A 171 -6.87 -6.73 -5.30
N THR A 172 -7.38 -6.67 -4.08
CA THR A 172 -8.78 -6.35 -3.83
C THR A 172 -8.93 -4.90 -3.35
N PHE A 173 -9.95 -4.22 -3.86
CA PHE A 173 -10.20 -2.80 -3.62
C PHE A 173 -11.61 -2.60 -3.08
N GLU A 174 -11.77 -1.62 -2.21
CA GLU A 174 -13.06 -1.15 -1.72
C GLU A 174 -13.68 -0.13 -2.68
N SER A 175 -14.93 0.26 -2.41
CA SER A 175 -15.68 1.24 -3.24
C SER A 175 -15.02 2.62 -3.30
N ASN A 176 -14.17 2.95 -2.33
CA ASN A 176 -13.33 4.16 -2.30
C ASN A 176 -12.11 4.08 -3.25
N GLN A 177 -11.95 2.99 -4.01
CA GLN A 177 -10.83 2.73 -4.92
C GLN A 177 -9.48 2.60 -4.19
N ARG A 178 -9.49 2.10 -2.96
CA ARG A 178 -8.28 1.82 -2.17
C ARG A 178 -8.32 0.38 -1.65
N THR A 179 -7.15 -0.19 -1.41
CA THR A 179 -7.02 -1.43 -0.64
C THR A 179 -7.20 -1.13 0.85
N LEU A 180 -7.34 -2.17 1.68
CA LEU A 180 -7.40 -2.04 3.14
C LEU A 180 -6.24 -1.23 3.73
N THR A 181 -5.04 -1.35 3.16
CA THR A 181 -3.84 -0.62 3.60
C THR A 181 -3.66 0.73 2.89
N GLY A 182 -4.58 1.14 2.02
CA GLY A 182 -4.58 2.47 1.39
C GLY A 182 -3.88 2.58 0.04
N THR A 183 -3.51 1.47 -0.60
CA THR A 183 -2.91 1.49 -1.95
C THR A 183 -3.99 1.79 -3.00
N ASP A 184 -3.72 2.75 -3.91
CA ASP A 184 -4.59 3.03 -5.06
C ASP A 184 -4.20 2.20 -6.31
N PRO A 185 -5.07 2.13 -7.35
CA PRO A 185 -4.81 1.30 -8.52
C PRO A 185 -3.60 1.75 -9.36
N LEU A 186 -3.29 3.05 -9.42
CA LEU A 186 -2.11 3.54 -10.12
C LEU A 186 -0.83 3.12 -9.38
N THR A 187 -0.82 3.24 -8.05
CA THR A 187 0.29 2.80 -7.19
C THR A 187 0.50 1.29 -7.30
N PHE A 188 -0.57 0.50 -7.21
CA PHE A 188 -0.52 -0.94 -7.47
C PHE A 188 0.15 -1.25 -8.82
N VAL A 189 -0.34 -0.66 -9.91
CA VAL A 189 0.22 -0.88 -11.26
C VAL A 189 1.70 -0.51 -11.31
N ASN A 190 2.09 0.68 -10.82
CA ASN A 190 3.46 1.15 -10.96
C ASN A 190 4.46 0.27 -10.19
N VAL A 191 4.10 -0.17 -8.98
CA VAL A 191 4.97 -1.02 -8.14
C VAL A 191 5.04 -2.43 -8.68
N VAL A 192 3.89 -3.05 -8.94
CA VAL A 192 3.82 -4.47 -9.31
C VAL A 192 4.34 -4.73 -10.73
N GLU A 193 4.08 -3.82 -11.67
CA GLU A 193 4.73 -3.87 -12.99
C GLU A 193 6.25 -3.63 -12.88
N GLY A 194 6.69 -2.74 -11.98
CA GLY A 194 8.10 -2.50 -11.69
C GLY A 194 8.83 -3.76 -11.23
N LEU A 195 8.16 -4.60 -10.44
CA LEU A 195 8.62 -5.93 -10.02
C LEU A 195 8.51 -7.00 -11.12
N LYS A 196 8.18 -6.60 -12.36
CA LYS A 196 8.20 -7.43 -13.58
C LYS A 196 7.24 -8.63 -13.56
N VAL A 197 6.04 -8.51 -12.99
CA VAL A 197 5.04 -9.58 -13.05
C VAL A 197 4.56 -9.85 -14.48
N ASP A 198 3.95 -11.02 -14.70
CA ASP A 198 3.47 -11.45 -16.03
C ASP A 198 2.03 -11.02 -16.30
N ALA A 199 1.23 -10.80 -15.25
CA ALA A 199 -0.08 -10.18 -15.32
C ALA A 199 -0.45 -9.57 -13.97
N LEU A 200 -1.27 -8.52 -13.98
CA LEU A 200 -1.81 -7.89 -12.77
C LEU A 200 -3.29 -7.58 -12.91
N GLY A 201 -4.01 -7.42 -11.82
CA GLY A 201 -5.43 -7.13 -11.93
C GLY A 201 -6.17 -7.01 -10.62
N VAL A 202 -7.48 -7.25 -10.69
CA VAL A 202 -8.39 -7.16 -9.54
C VAL A 202 -9.32 -8.34 -9.47
N ASN A 203 -9.61 -8.74 -8.24
CA ASN A 203 -10.61 -9.74 -7.94
C ASN A 203 -11.32 -9.42 -6.62
N CYS A 204 -12.48 -10.04 -6.41
CA CYS A 204 -13.26 -9.98 -5.18
C CYS A 204 -13.75 -8.56 -4.79
N SER A 205 -14.30 -8.44 -3.57
CA SER A 205 -14.96 -7.29 -2.90
C SER A 205 -16.16 -6.66 -3.61
N LEU A 206 -16.08 -6.47 -4.92
CA LEU A 206 -17.00 -5.68 -5.71
C LEU A 206 -17.53 -6.49 -6.90
N GLY A 207 -18.73 -6.12 -7.37
CA GLY A 207 -19.29 -6.65 -8.60
C GLY A 207 -18.63 -6.04 -9.84
N PRO A 208 -18.97 -6.53 -11.05
CA PRO A 208 -18.43 -5.99 -12.28
C PRO A 208 -18.91 -4.57 -12.57
N VAL A 209 -19.92 -4.03 -11.90
CA VAL A 209 -20.36 -2.63 -12.10
C VAL A 209 -19.50 -1.68 -11.25
N GLU A 210 -19.32 -2.01 -9.98
CA GLU A 210 -18.59 -1.19 -9.01
C GLU A 210 -17.08 -1.17 -9.27
N LEU A 211 -16.53 -2.21 -9.92
CA LEU A 211 -15.11 -2.28 -10.30
C LEU A 211 -14.72 -1.36 -11.47
N GLN A 212 -15.69 -0.76 -12.17
CA GLN A 212 -15.43 -0.01 -13.40
C GLN A 212 -14.37 1.10 -13.26
N PRO A 213 -14.41 1.99 -12.24
CA PRO A 213 -13.40 3.03 -12.09
C PRO A 213 -11.99 2.47 -11.81
N ILE A 214 -11.90 1.38 -11.05
CA ILE A 214 -10.64 0.71 -10.70
C ILE A 214 -10.03 0.06 -11.95
N VAL A 215 -10.82 -0.75 -12.67
CA VAL A 215 -10.39 -1.42 -13.90
C VAL A 215 -9.99 -0.40 -14.97
N HIS A 216 -10.73 0.71 -15.10
CA HIS A 216 -10.38 1.79 -16.03
C HIS A 216 -9.00 2.37 -15.74
N THR A 217 -8.71 2.67 -14.47
CA THR A 217 -7.41 3.18 -14.04
C THR A 217 -6.30 2.17 -14.32
N ILE A 218 -6.51 0.89 -14.02
CA ILE A 218 -5.54 -0.18 -14.28
C ILE A 218 -5.27 -0.31 -15.78
N LEU A 219 -6.30 -0.37 -16.62
CA LEU A 219 -6.14 -0.50 -18.07
C LEU A 219 -5.42 0.68 -18.70
N LYS A 220 -5.60 1.89 -18.15
CA LYS A 220 -4.94 3.13 -18.58
C LYS A 220 -3.43 3.09 -18.36
N TYR A 221 -2.97 2.57 -17.22
CA TYR A 221 -1.56 2.63 -16.83
C TYR A 221 -0.78 1.32 -17.05
N ALA A 222 -1.42 0.16 -16.95
CA ALA A 222 -0.72 -1.12 -17.04
C ALA A 222 -0.22 -1.41 -18.46
N SER A 223 1.06 -1.76 -18.57
CA SER A 223 1.68 -2.25 -19.81
C SER A 223 1.74 -3.78 -19.88
N VAL A 224 1.52 -4.46 -18.76
CA VAL A 224 1.38 -5.92 -18.69
C VAL A 224 -0.09 -6.36 -18.89
N PRO A 225 -0.34 -7.64 -19.21
CA PRO A 225 -1.68 -8.21 -19.26
C PRO A 225 -2.52 -7.90 -18.00
N VAL A 226 -3.81 -7.59 -18.20
CA VAL A 226 -4.73 -7.24 -17.10
C VAL A 226 -5.72 -8.37 -16.82
N ILE A 227 -5.91 -8.69 -15.54
CA ILE A 227 -6.84 -9.70 -15.01
C ILE A 227 -8.06 -9.02 -14.36
N VAL A 228 -9.27 -9.53 -14.60
CA VAL A 228 -10.49 -9.08 -13.91
C VAL A 228 -11.36 -10.28 -13.51
N GLN A 229 -11.54 -10.48 -12.20
CA GLN A 229 -12.33 -11.57 -11.60
C GLN A 229 -13.33 -11.01 -10.56
N PRO A 230 -14.44 -10.38 -10.99
CA PRO A 230 -15.42 -9.78 -10.09
C PRO A 230 -16.22 -10.84 -9.30
N ASN A 231 -16.85 -10.40 -8.21
CA ASN A 231 -17.95 -11.17 -7.59
C ASN A 231 -19.20 -11.16 -8.48
N ALA A 232 -20.12 -12.11 -8.27
CA ALA A 232 -21.44 -12.11 -8.91
C ALA A 232 -22.39 -11.05 -8.32
N GLY A 233 -21.96 -9.79 -8.35
CA GLY A 233 -22.59 -8.66 -7.67
C GLY A 233 -22.10 -8.48 -6.24
N LEU A 234 -22.68 -7.51 -5.53
CA LEU A 234 -22.43 -7.32 -4.11
C LEU A 234 -23.10 -8.44 -3.30
N PRO A 235 -22.47 -8.91 -2.21
CA PRO A 235 -23.08 -9.92 -1.36
C PRO A 235 -24.37 -9.40 -0.72
N CYS A 236 -25.38 -10.27 -0.67
CA CYS A 236 -26.63 -10.06 0.06
C CYS A 236 -26.83 -11.16 1.11
N LEU A 237 -27.65 -10.87 2.12
CA LEU A 237 -28.17 -11.89 3.03
C LEU A 237 -29.60 -12.22 2.64
N HIS A 238 -29.87 -13.51 2.43
CA HIS A 238 -31.21 -14.00 2.18
C HIS A 238 -31.46 -15.23 3.06
N HIS A 239 -32.41 -15.13 4.00
CA HIS A 239 -32.69 -16.15 5.02
C HIS A 239 -31.48 -16.57 5.87
N GLY A 240 -30.53 -15.65 6.10
CA GLY A 240 -29.29 -15.93 6.82
C GLY A 240 -28.20 -16.55 5.96
N GLU A 241 -28.46 -16.94 4.71
CA GLU A 241 -27.41 -17.40 3.81
C GLU A 241 -26.88 -16.24 2.97
N THR A 242 -25.58 -16.29 2.68
CA THR A 242 -24.97 -15.34 1.74
C THR A 242 -25.42 -15.66 0.33
N CYS A 243 -26.02 -14.69 -0.34
CA CYS A 243 -26.38 -14.74 -1.73
C CYS A 243 -25.58 -13.74 -2.56
N TYR A 244 -25.44 -14.06 -3.85
CA TYR A 244 -24.94 -13.15 -4.86
C TYR A 244 -26.06 -13.01 -5.91
N PRO A 245 -26.68 -11.83 -6.05
CA PRO A 245 -27.94 -11.70 -6.76
C PRO A 245 -27.78 -11.62 -8.28
N MET A 246 -26.57 -11.37 -8.78
CA MET A 246 -26.34 -11.15 -10.21
C MET A 246 -26.44 -12.46 -10.99
N SER A 247 -27.23 -12.47 -12.06
CA SER A 247 -27.31 -13.61 -12.97
C SER A 247 -26.08 -13.71 -13.88
N SER A 248 -25.82 -14.91 -14.44
CA SER A 248 -24.75 -15.11 -15.42
C SER A 248 -24.87 -14.17 -16.62
N LYS A 249 -26.09 -13.91 -17.10
CA LYS A 249 -26.33 -13.01 -18.24
C LYS A 249 -25.92 -11.57 -17.92
N GLU A 250 -26.37 -11.03 -16.80
CA GLU A 250 -26.02 -9.67 -16.36
C GLU A 250 -24.52 -9.51 -16.14
N PHE A 251 -23.88 -10.53 -15.56
CA PHE A 251 -22.45 -10.56 -15.35
C PHE A 251 -21.67 -10.49 -16.67
N VAL A 252 -22.04 -11.31 -17.66
CA VAL A 252 -21.40 -11.32 -18.98
C VAL A 252 -21.60 -9.98 -19.69
N GLU A 253 -22.81 -9.41 -19.64
CA GLU A 253 -23.09 -8.08 -20.20
C GLU A 253 -22.22 -6.99 -19.58
N ALA A 254 -22.03 -7.00 -18.26
CA ALA A 254 -21.15 -6.04 -17.57
C ALA A 254 -19.67 -6.23 -17.95
N MET A 255 -19.21 -7.48 -18.10
CA MET A 255 -17.82 -7.79 -18.47
C MET A 255 -17.45 -7.38 -19.90
N GLN A 256 -18.41 -7.29 -20.83
CA GLN A 256 -18.15 -6.90 -22.23
C GLN A 256 -17.42 -5.56 -22.36
N SER A 257 -17.75 -4.60 -21.51
CA SER A 257 -17.07 -3.30 -21.48
C SER A 257 -15.57 -3.44 -21.20
N TYR A 258 -15.17 -4.32 -20.27
CA TYR A 258 -13.77 -4.55 -19.92
C TYR A 258 -13.00 -5.25 -21.03
N ILE A 259 -13.64 -6.24 -21.66
CA ILE A 259 -13.08 -6.97 -22.79
C ILE A 259 -12.76 -6.01 -23.94
N GLN A 260 -13.72 -5.15 -24.30
CA GLN A 260 -13.55 -4.14 -25.35
C GLN A 260 -12.47 -3.10 -25.02
N GLN A 261 -12.27 -2.80 -23.73
CA GLN A 261 -11.18 -1.92 -23.26
C GLN A 261 -9.81 -2.62 -23.21
N GLY A 262 -9.74 -3.92 -23.50
CA GLY A 262 -8.48 -4.66 -23.67
C GLY A 262 -7.99 -5.40 -22.42
N VAL A 263 -8.90 -5.87 -21.57
CA VAL A 263 -8.58 -6.91 -20.58
C VAL A 263 -8.08 -8.18 -21.28
N ASN A 264 -7.08 -8.83 -20.68
CA ASN A 264 -6.41 -9.99 -21.26
C ASN A 264 -6.90 -11.31 -20.64
N ILE A 265 -7.28 -11.27 -19.36
CA ILE A 265 -7.73 -12.42 -18.60
C ILE A 265 -9.01 -12.05 -17.85
N VAL A 266 -10.05 -12.86 -18.00
CA VAL A 266 -11.31 -12.70 -17.25
C VAL A 266 -11.60 -13.97 -16.45
N GLY A 267 -12.37 -13.86 -15.37
CA GLY A 267 -12.88 -15.01 -14.64
C GLY A 267 -13.95 -14.56 -13.66
N GLY A 268 -14.14 -15.33 -12.60
CA GLY A 268 -15.06 -14.96 -11.53
C GLY A 268 -14.47 -15.22 -10.15
N CYS A 269 -14.96 -14.46 -9.15
CA CYS A 269 -14.68 -14.68 -7.74
C CYS A 269 -15.96 -15.14 -7.04
N CYS A 270 -16.28 -14.63 -5.84
CA CYS A 270 -17.36 -15.14 -5.01
C CYS A 270 -18.73 -15.07 -5.71
N GLY A 271 -19.50 -16.16 -5.59
CA GLY A 271 -20.81 -16.31 -6.23
C GLY A 271 -20.78 -16.78 -7.69
N THR A 272 -19.61 -16.89 -8.32
CA THR A 272 -19.52 -17.31 -9.74
C THR A 272 -19.40 -18.83 -9.88
N THR A 273 -20.31 -19.42 -10.64
CA THR A 273 -20.39 -20.87 -10.91
C THR A 273 -19.92 -21.21 -12.33
N PRO A 274 -19.81 -22.49 -12.72
CA PRO A 274 -19.49 -22.88 -14.10
C PRO A 274 -20.42 -22.26 -15.17
N GLU A 275 -21.65 -21.90 -14.82
CA GLU A 275 -22.58 -21.20 -15.71
C GLU A 275 -22.02 -19.82 -16.15
N PHE A 276 -21.41 -19.08 -15.22
CA PHE A 276 -20.81 -17.77 -15.51
C PHE A 276 -19.61 -17.90 -16.46
N ILE A 277 -18.77 -18.90 -16.21
CA ILE A 277 -17.59 -19.19 -17.03
C ILE A 277 -18.00 -19.62 -18.45
N ALA A 278 -19.04 -20.46 -18.57
CA ALA A 278 -19.60 -20.85 -19.87
C ALA A 278 -20.21 -19.64 -20.61
N GLY A 279 -20.94 -18.78 -19.90
CA GLY A 279 -21.50 -17.54 -20.44
C GLY A 279 -20.42 -16.60 -20.98
N LEU A 280 -19.34 -16.42 -20.22
CA LEU A 280 -18.15 -15.69 -20.69
C LEU A 280 -17.60 -16.36 -21.95
N LYS A 281 -17.28 -17.66 -21.89
CA LYS A 281 -16.67 -18.39 -23.01
C LYS A 281 -17.44 -18.25 -24.32
N GLN A 282 -18.77 -18.23 -24.26
CA GLN A 282 -19.63 -18.08 -25.43
C GLN A 282 -19.55 -16.70 -26.10
N GLN A 283 -19.29 -15.64 -25.32
CA GLN A 283 -19.34 -14.25 -25.78
C GLN A 283 -17.95 -13.59 -25.92
N LEU A 284 -16.88 -14.30 -25.55
CA LEU A 284 -15.51 -13.80 -25.61
C LEU A 284 -14.92 -13.90 -27.03
N PRO A 285 -14.19 -12.86 -27.51
CA PRO A 285 -13.37 -12.99 -28.69
C PRO A 285 -12.18 -13.93 -28.43
N ALA A 286 -11.60 -14.48 -29.50
CA ALA A 286 -10.40 -15.32 -29.39
C ALA A 286 -9.16 -14.53 -28.93
N HIS A 287 -9.09 -13.24 -29.27
CA HIS A 287 -7.93 -12.38 -29.01
C HIS A 287 -8.33 -11.16 -28.19
N SER A 288 -7.40 -10.69 -27.35
CA SER A 288 -7.59 -9.47 -26.55
C SER A 288 -7.57 -8.23 -27.44
N TYR A 289 -8.39 -7.23 -27.13
CA TYR A 289 -8.35 -5.95 -27.82
C TYR A 289 -7.03 -5.21 -27.53
N PRO A 290 -6.42 -4.55 -28.53
CA PRO A 290 -5.18 -3.81 -28.34
C PRO A 290 -5.41 -2.58 -27.46
N ARG A 291 -4.50 -2.32 -26.52
CA ARG A 291 -4.51 -1.11 -25.67
C ARG A 291 -3.50 -0.09 -26.16
N GLN A 292 -3.91 1.18 -26.22
CA GLN A 292 -2.95 2.29 -26.37
C GLN A 292 -2.24 2.53 -25.04
N ARG A 293 -0.93 2.29 -25.02
CA ARG A 293 -0.09 2.41 -23.82
C ARG A 293 0.72 3.70 -23.92
N LYS A 294 0.55 4.61 -22.96
CA LYS A 294 1.45 5.76 -22.81
C LYS A 294 2.56 5.38 -21.85
N ALA A 295 3.81 5.41 -22.31
CA ALA A 295 4.94 5.30 -21.40
C ALA A 295 4.96 6.50 -20.46
N TYR A 296 5.16 6.27 -19.17
CA TYR A 296 5.28 7.30 -18.15
C TYR A 296 6.41 6.93 -17.19
N THR A 297 7.08 7.94 -16.66
CA THR A 297 8.04 7.80 -15.56
C THR A 297 7.31 8.07 -14.28
N ALA A 298 7.44 7.20 -13.28
CA ALA A 298 6.82 7.40 -11.98
C ALA A 298 7.55 6.63 -10.88
N VAL A 299 7.52 7.20 -9.69
CA VAL A 299 8.02 6.61 -8.44
C VAL A 299 6.89 6.58 -7.43
N SER A 300 6.91 5.60 -6.52
CA SER A 300 5.78 5.36 -5.63
C SER A 300 6.24 5.00 -4.22
N SER A 301 5.52 5.49 -3.23
CA SER A 301 5.41 4.85 -1.91
C SER A 301 4.35 3.76 -1.94
N ALA A 302 3.94 3.25 -0.78
CA ALA A 302 2.85 2.29 -0.64
C ALA A 302 1.47 2.90 -0.97
N HIS A 303 1.34 4.23 -0.88
CA HIS A 303 0.04 4.92 -0.89
C HIS A 303 -0.08 6.02 -1.93
N GLN A 304 1.04 6.46 -2.50
CA GLN A 304 1.07 7.57 -3.45
C GLN A 304 2.08 7.32 -4.55
N THR A 305 1.68 7.66 -5.78
CA THR A 305 2.53 7.67 -6.97
C THR A 305 2.74 9.09 -7.45
N VAL A 306 3.99 9.45 -7.70
CA VAL A 306 4.38 10.71 -8.35
C VAL A 306 4.73 10.40 -9.79
N ILE A 307 3.89 10.86 -10.72
CA ILE A 307 4.13 10.76 -12.16
C ILE A 307 4.92 11.99 -12.61
N PHE A 308 5.96 11.76 -13.40
CA PHE A 308 6.64 12.81 -14.14
C PHE A 308 5.89 13.02 -15.44
N ASP A 309 5.13 14.11 -15.55
CA ASP A 309 4.27 14.43 -16.71
C ASP A 309 4.49 15.86 -17.24
N GLY A 310 5.61 16.49 -16.86
CA GLY A 310 6.04 17.80 -17.35
C GLY A 310 5.97 18.91 -16.30
N ASP A 311 5.34 18.68 -15.15
CA ASP A 311 5.49 19.54 -13.98
C ASP A 311 6.84 19.30 -13.27
N VAL A 312 7.27 20.29 -12.50
CA VAL A 312 8.47 20.22 -11.66
C VAL A 312 8.16 19.42 -10.40
N ILE A 313 8.96 18.39 -10.14
CA ILE A 313 8.83 17.53 -8.96
C ILE A 313 9.89 17.94 -7.93
N VAL A 314 9.47 18.37 -6.75
CA VAL A 314 10.42 18.77 -5.70
C VAL A 314 10.94 17.55 -4.94
N CYS A 315 12.26 17.35 -4.94
CA CYS A 315 12.94 16.34 -4.13
C CYS A 315 13.62 17.00 -2.92
N GLY A 316 13.21 16.60 -1.70
CA GLY A 316 13.73 17.16 -0.46
C GLY A 316 15.10 16.62 -0.05
N GLU A 317 16.10 17.48 0.07
CA GLU A 317 17.52 17.12 0.30
C GLU A 317 17.93 16.96 1.78
N ARG A 318 16.98 17.08 2.73
CA ARG A 318 17.37 17.29 4.13
C ARG A 318 17.70 16.03 4.92
N LEU A 319 17.29 14.84 4.48
CA LEU A 319 17.66 13.56 5.12
C LEU A 319 19.03 13.10 4.63
N ASN A 320 20.04 13.93 4.88
CA ASN A 320 21.42 13.68 4.49
C ASN A 320 22.36 14.22 5.57
N PRO A 321 23.19 13.38 6.22
CA PRO A 321 24.03 13.77 7.35
C PRO A 321 25.23 14.63 6.92
N THR A 322 25.55 14.71 5.62
CA THR A 322 26.69 15.46 5.11
C THR A 322 26.59 16.94 5.48
N GLY A 323 27.61 17.44 6.20
CA GLY A 323 27.65 18.82 6.69
C GLY A 323 26.68 19.16 7.85
N LYS A 324 25.81 18.23 8.28
CA LYS A 324 24.77 18.48 9.30
C LYS A 324 25.12 17.83 10.65
N LYS A 325 25.72 18.60 11.56
CA LYS A 325 26.18 18.10 12.88
C LYS A 325 25.10 17.38 13.69
N LYS A 326 23.87 17.93 13.72
CA LYS A 326 22.75 17.36 14.48
C LYS A 326 22.37 15.96 13.95
N LEU A 327 22.26 15.81 12.64
CA LEU A 327 21.87 14.56 12.00
C LEU A 327 22.98 13.50 12.06
N LYS A 328 24.25 13.92 12.00
CA LYS A 328 25.40 13.03 12.27
C LYS A 328 25.36 12.45 13.68
N ALA A 329 25.15 13.30 14.69
CA ALA A 329 25.04 12.86 16.08
C ALA A 329 23.84 11.93 16.26
N ALA A 330 22.70 12.24 15.63
CA ALA A 330 21.51 11.40 15.68
C ALA A 330 21.77 9.98 15.14
N LEU A 331 22.47 9.84 14.00
CA LEU A 331 22.85 8.52 13.48
C LEU A 331 23.81 7.76 14.41
N GLN A 332 24.79 8.44 15.00
CA GLN A 332 25.77 7.80 15.89
C GLN A 332 25.16 7.36 17.23
N GLU A 333 24.15 8.08 17.69
CA GLU A 333 23.43 7.83 18.94
C GLU A 333 22.16 6.99 18.72
N GLU A 334 21.95 6.48 17.50
CA GLU A 334 20.76 5.70 17.09
C GLU A 334 19.42 6.40 17.34
N ARG A 335 19.40 7.74 17.32
CA ARG A 335 18.19 8.59 17.45
C ARG A 335 17.53 8.83 16.09
N TYR A 336 16.99 7.78 15.49
CA TYR A 336 16.44 7.80 14.12
C TYR A 336 15.17 8.65 13.98
N GLU A 337 14.50 9.00 15.08
CA GLU A 337 13.29 9.84 15.08
C GLU A 337 13.58 11.22 14.48
N GLU A 338 14.83 11.70 14.57
CA GLU A 338 15.26 12.94 13.92
C GLU A 338 15.12 12.89 12.39
N TYR A 339 15.27 11.71 11.76
CA TYR A 339 14.97 11.53 10.34
C TYR A 339 13.48 11.61 10.06
N VAL A 340 12.64 10.99 10.89
CA VAL A 340 11.19 11.00 10.72
C VAL A 340 10.64 12.42 10.83
N LYS A 341 11.10 13.21 11.82
CA LYS A 341 10.74 14.63 11.97
C LYS A 341 11.07 15.45 10.73
N GLU A 342 12.31 15.32 10.26
CA GLU A 342 12.80 16.06 9.10
C GLU A 342 12.06 15.63 7.82
N ALA A 343 11.63 14.37 7.71
CA ALA A 343 10.82 13.86 6.60
C ALA A 343 9.43 14.50 6.60
N ILE A 344 8.75 14.54 7.75
CA ILE A 344 7.43 15.20 7.88
C ILE A 344 7.52 16.69 7.57
N GLN A 345 8.53 17.39 8.11
CA GLN A 345 8.71 18.81 7.85
C GLN A 345 8.88 19.08 6.35
N GLN A 346 9.64 18.24 5.64
CA GLN A 346 9.80 18.37 4.20
C GLN A 346 8.50 18.05 3.43
N GLN A 347 7.74 17.04 3.85
CA GLN A 347 6.41 16.74 3.27
C GLN A 347 5.45 17.93 3.44
N MET A 348 5.37 18.50 4.64
CA MET A 348 4.54 19.67 4.94
C MET A 348 4.98 20.91 4.15
N ALA A 349 6.28 21.01 3.84
CA ALA A 349 6.84 22.08 3.04
C ALA A 349 6.67 21.89 1.52
N GLY A 350 5.97 20.84 1.09
CA GLY A 350 5.64 20.62 -0.32
C GLY A 350 6.65 19.78 -1.09
N ALA A 351 7.54 19.04 -0.42
CA ALA A 351 8.30 17.99 -1.09
C ALA A 351 7.36 16.93 -1.68
N GLN A 352 7.72 16.39 -2.83
CA GLN A 352 6.98 15.30 -3.51
C GLN A 352 7.78 14.00 -3.50
N VAL A 353 9.10 14.07 -3.36
CA VAL A 353 10.01 12.94 -3.17
C VAL A 353 10.99 13.32 -2.05
N LEU A 354 11.45 12.35 -1.26
CA LEU A 354 12.45 12.60 -0.21
C LEU A 354 13.77 11.89 -0.53
N ASP A 355 14.86 12.64 -0.61
CA ASP A 355 16.22 12.09 -0.71
C ASP A 355 16.68 11.57 0.64
N VAL A 356 16.98 10.27 0.73
CA VAL A 356 17.38 9.58 1.96
C VAL A 356 18.80 9.06 1.80
N ASN A 357 19.75 9.74 2.43
CA ASN A 357 21.14 9.35 2.54
C ASN A 357 21.51 9.16 4.01
N VAL A 358 22.12 8.03 4.36
CA VAL A 358 22.57 7.75 5.74
C VAL A 358 24.10 7.63 5.84
N GLY A 359 24.81 8.02 4.79
CA GLY A 359 26.25 7.84 4.65
C GLY A 359 27.05 8.55 5.75
N LEU A 360 27.59 7.78 6.69
CA LEU A 360 28.43 8.28 7.77
C LEU A 360 29.55 7.27 8.09
N PRO A 361 30.82 7.70 8.19
CA PRO A 361 31.88 6.78 8.62
C PRO A 361 31.63 6.27 10.05
N GLY A 362 31.79 4.96 10.24
CA GLY A 362 31.72 4.32 11.56
C GLY A 362 30.36 3.75 11.96
N ILE A 363 29.36 3.78 11.07
CA ILE A 363 28.07 3.09 11.26
C ILE A 363 27.92 1.95 10.24
N ASP A 364 27.03 1.00 10.55
CA ASP A 364 26.55 0.01 9.58
C ASP A 364 25.51 0.65 8.67
N GLU A 365 25.96 1.22 7.54
CA GLU A 365 25.10 1.95 6.60
C GLU A 365 23.92 1.10 6.11
N THR A 366 24.13 -0.20 5.87
CA THR A 366 23.10 -1.13 5.40
C THR A 366 21.99 -1.30 6.44
N LYS A 367 22.36 -1.62 7.69
CA LYS A 367 21.40 -1.80 8.78
C LYS A 367 20.64 -0.50 9.07
N VAL A 368 21.36 0.62 9.12
CA VAL A 368 20.79 1.93 9.41
C VAL A 368 19.82 2.37 8.31
N MET A 369 20.17 2.17 7.04
CA MET A 369 19.30 2.51 5.91
C MET A 369 17.99 1.73 5.96
N VAL A 370 18.04 0.42 6.21
CA VAL A 370 16.82 -0.42 6.32
C VAL A 370 15.93 0.05 7.48
N ASN A 371 16.51 0.35 8.64
CA ASN A 371 15.75 0.86 9.78
C ASN A 371 15.07 2.19 9.47
N ILE A 372 15.81 3.14 8.89
CA ILE A 372 15.26 4.45 8.52
C ILE A 372 14.15 4.30 7.48
N ILE A 373 14.33 3.48 6.44
CA ILE A 373 13.28 3.26 5.43
C ILE A 373 11.99 2.72 6.07
N LYS A 374 12.10 1.71 6.95
CA LYS A 374 10.96 1.14 7.67
C LYS A 374 10.22 2.19 8.51
N MET A 375 10.96 3.04 9.22
CA MET A 375 10.37 4.12 10.02
C MET A 375 9.74 5.22 9.15
N LEU A 376 10.38 5.58 8.04
CA LEU A 376 9.87 6.61 7.14
C LEU A 376 8.58 6.16 6.47
N GLN A 377 8.51 4.96 5.91
CA GLN A 377 7.32 4.48 5.20
C GLN A 377 6.09 4.27 6.11
N GLU A 378 6.28 4.20 7.43
CA GLU A 378 5.18 4.18 8.40
C GLU A 378 4.48 5.54 8.49
N VAL A 379 5.23 6.63 8.32
CA VAL A 379 4.79 7.97 8.70
C VAL A 379 4.62 8.90 7.50
N VAL A 380 5.46 8.78 6.47
CA VAL A 380 5.40 9.61 5.26
C VAL A 380 4.79 8.86 4.09
N ASN A 381 3.93 9.56 3.35
CA ASN A 381 3.27 9.03 2.15
C ASN A 381 4.08 9.28 0.89
N LEU A 382 5.19 10.04 0.96
CA LEU A 382 6.00 10.40 -0.19
C LEU A 382 6.89 9.25 -0.68
N PRO A 383 7.08 9.10 -1.99
CA PRO A 383 8.14 8.26 -2.54
C PRO A 383 9.53 8.65 -2.02
N LEU A 384 10.40 7.64 -1.86
CA LEU A 384 11.76 7.82 -1.38
C LEU A 384 12.77 7.69 -2.53
N GLN A 385 13.74 8.60 -2.52
CA GLN A 385 14.97 8.47 -3.27
C GLN A 385 16.03 7.85 -2.36
N ILE A 386 16.42 6.62 -2.67
CA ILE A 386 17.43 5.85 -1.93
C ILE A 386 18.81 6.34 -2.43
N ASP A 387 19.51 7.10 -1.60
CA ASP A 387 20.83 7.67 -1.90
C ASP A 387 21.94 6.93 -1.13
N SER A 388 22.74 6.16 -1.87
CA SER A 388 23.98 5.57 -1.36
C SER A 388 24.99 5.34 -2.49
N SER A 389 26.27 5.29 -2.12
CA SER A 389 27.35 4.87 -3.02
C SER A 389 27.61 3.36 -3.00
N SER A 390 26.98 2.62 -2.08
CA SER A 390 27.16 1.18 -1.91
C SER A 390 26.04 0.41 -2.61
N PRO A 391 26.35 -0.47 -3.59
CA PRO A 391 25.35 -1.35 -4.21
C PRO A 391 24.64 -2.24 -3.19
N GLU A 392 25.33 -2.70 -2.14
CA GLU A 392 24.74 -3.54 -1.09
C GLU A 392 23.66 -2.80 -0.29
N VAL A 393 23.93 -1.53 0.06
CA VAL A 393 22.97 -0.67 0.77
C VAL A 393 21.74 -0.43 -0.10
N ILE A 394 21.94 -0.11 -1.39
CA ILE A 394 20.85 0.09 -2.35
C ILE A 394 20.03 -1.19 -2.50
N GLU A 395 20.66 -2.35 -2.63
CA GLU A 395 19.96 -3.62 -2.78
C GLU A 395 19.05 -3.92 -1.58
N LYS A 396 19.60 -3.82 -0.37
CA LYS A 396 18.85 -4.06 0.86
C LYS A 396 17.75 -3.04 1.07
N ALA A 397 18.01 -1.77 0.81
CA ALA A 397 17.01 -0.72 0.84
C ALA A 397 15.86 -1.00 -0.14
N CYS A 398 16.17 -1.36 -1.40
CA CYS A 398 15.16 -1.70 -2.41
C CYS A 398 14.34 -2.93 -2.04
N ARG A 399 14.91 -3.92 -1.34
CA ARG A 399 14.18 -5.10 -0.87
C ARG A 399 13.09 -4.75 0.13
N TYR A 400 13.41 -3.94 1.14
CA TYR A 400 12.47 -3.60 2.23
C TYR A 400 11.62 -2.36 1.95
N TYR A 401 11.90 -1.59 0.89
CA TYR A 401 11.08 -0.43 0.56
C TYR A 401 9.69 -0.84 0.01
N ASN A 402 8.61 -0.40 0.66
CA ASN A 402 7.25 -0.64 0.15
C ASN A 402 6.86 0.42 -0.91
N GLY A 403 7.28 0.20 -2.15
CA GLY A 403 7.06 1.12 -3.25
C GLY A 403 7.99 0.89 -4.44
N LYS A 404 7.95 1.81 -5.41
CA LYS A 404 8.89 1.87 -6.55
C LYS A 404 9.90 3.00 -6.29
N PRO A 405 11.15 2.67 -5.93
CA PRO A 405 12.11 3.66 -5.47
C PRO A 405 12.65 4.52 -6.62
N LEU A 406 13.10 5.72 -6.27
CA LEU A 406 14.08 6.47 -7.05
C LEU A 406 15.47 6.07 -6.55
N ILE A 407 16.33 5.55 -7.41
CA ILE A 407 17.65 5.02 -7.02
C ILE A 407 18.72 6.04 -7.38
N ASN A 408 19.37 6.61 -6.36
CA ASN A 408 20.48 7.53 -6.48
C ASN A 408 21.78 6.85 -6.00
N SER A 409 22.68 6.42 -6.88
CA SER A 409 22.66 6.57 -8.34
C SER A 409 23.55 5.54 -9.03
N VAL A 410 23.53 5.55 -10.36
CA VAL A 410 24.54 4.91 -11.21
C VAL A 410 25.41 6.00 -11.86
N ASN A 411 26.63 5.67 -12.25
CA ASN A 411 27.49 6.57 -13.02
C ASN A 411 28.08 5.84 -14.23
N GLY A 412 28.85 6.55 -15.05
CA GLY A 412 29.39 6.05 -16.32
C GLY A 412 30.54 5.04 -16.20
N LYS A 413 30.92 4.60 -14.99
CA LYS A 413 31.87 3.50 -14.81
C LYS A 413 31.15 2.17 -15.01
N GLU A 414 31.80 1.27 -15.77
CA GLU A 414 31.21 -0.03 -16.12
C GLU A 414 30.95 -0.90 -14.88
N GLU A 415 31.91 -0.98 -13.96
CA GLU A 415 31.77 -1.72 -12.70
C GLU A 415 30.57 -1.25 -11.85
N VAL A 416 30.24 0.04 -11.87
CA VAL A 416 29.10 0.60 -11.12
C VAL A 416 27.79 0.25 -11.82
N MET A 417 27.73 0.38 -13.15
CA MET A 417 26.56 -0.03 -13.94
C MET A 417 26.26 -1.52 -13.78
N GLU A 418 27.28 -2.37 -13.79
CA GLU A 418 27.15 -3.82 -13.63
C GLU A 418 26.70 -4.24 -12.22
N ALA A 419 26.97 -3.43 -11.21
CA ALA A 419 26.49 -3.64 -9.85
C ALA A 419 25.05 -3.12 -9.63
N ILE A 420 24.70 -1.96 -10.20
CA ILE A 420 23.42 -1.27 -9.91
C ILE A 420 22.28 -1.72 -10.83
N PHE A 421 22.51 -1.91 -12.13
CA PHE A 421 21.42 -2.25 -13.05
C PHE A 421 20.69 -3.56 -12.73
N PRO A 422 21.35 -4.65 -12.29
CA PRO A 422 20.64 -5.84 -11.82
C PRO A 422 19.68 -5.56 -10.65
N ILE A 423 20.04 -4.62 -9.76
CA ILE A 423 19.18 -4.22 -8.63
C ILE A 423 17.94 -3.50 -9.15
N VAL A 424 18.12 -2.55 -10.08
CA VAL A 424 17.02 -1.81 -10.71
C VAL A 424 16.07 -2.76 -11.45
N GLU A 425 16.61 -3.72 -12.19
CA GLU A 425 15.82 -4.73 -12.92
C GLU A 425 15.04 -5.63 -11.97
N LYS A 426 15.66 -6.06 -10.87
CA LYS A 426 15.08 -6.99 -9.90
C LYS A 426 13.94 -6.39 -9.07
N TYR A 427 14.16 -5.22 -8.47
CA TYR A 427 13.20 -4.61 -7.53
C TYR A 427 12.26 -3.60 -8.20
N GLY A 428 12.50 -3.27 -9.46
CA GLY A 428 11.91 -2.11 -10.09
C GLY A 428 12.45 -0.82 -9.49
N GLY A 429 12.48 0.24 -10.29
CA GLY A 429 12.92 1.54 -9.82
C GLY A 429 13.17 2.48 -10.98
N VAL A 430 13.19 3.77 -10.69
CA VAL A 430 13.71 4.78 -11.62
C VAL A 430 15.14 5.06 -11.18
N VAL A 431 16.13 4.92 -12.06
CA VAL A 431 17.54 5.11 -11.72
C VAL A 431 18.04 6.48 -12.16
N ILE A 432 18.76 7.17 -11.27
CA ILE A 432 19.46 8.41 -11.60
C ILE A 432 20.84 8.06 -12.17
N GLY A 433 21.07 8.42 -13.44
CA GLY A 433 22.36 8.32 -14.11
C GLY A 433 23.15 9.61 -13.97
N LEU A 434 24.20 9.60 -13.14
CA LEU A 434 25.14 10.70 -13.03
C LEU A 434 26.05 10.74 -14.26
N THR A 435 26.17 11.92 -14.87
CA THR A 435 27.12 12.17 -15.97
C THR A 435 28.56 12.33 -15.46
N LEU A 436 29.04 11.31 -14.75
CA LEU A 436 30.35 11.19 -14.11
C LEU A 436 31.00 9.86 -14.48
N LYS A 437 32.32 9.83 -14.75
CA LYS A 437 33.10 8.58 -14.86
C LYS A 437 34.39 8.66 -14.05
N ASP A 438 35.41 9.34 -14.57
CA ASP A 438 36.71 9.56 -13.90
C ASP A 438 36.81 10.96 -13.25
N GLY A 439 35.68 11.66 -13.20
CA GLY A 439 35.53 13.06 -12.85
C GLY A 439 34.33 13.66 -13.59
N ILE A 440 33.86 14.83 -13.15
CA ILE A 440 32.74 15.51 -13.80
C ILE A 440 33.25 16.14 -15.11
N PRO A 441 32.72 15.76 -16.28
CA PRO A 441 33.11 16.39 -17.54
C PRO A 441 32.77 17.88 -17.51
N LEU A 442 33.68 18.71 -18.05
CA LEU A 442 33.53 20.17 -17.98
C LEU A 442 32.49 20.70 -18.98
N TYR A 443 32.34 20.04 -20.13
CA TYR A 443 31.52 20.52 -21.24
C TYR A 443 30.23 19.71 -21.42
N ALA A 444 29.18 20.39 -21.90
CA ALA A 444 27.86 19.79 -22.08
C ALA A 444 27.86 18.57 -23.03
N GLN A 445 28.65 18.62 -24.11
CA GLN A 445 28.70 17.54 -25.09
C GLN A 445 29.20 16.23 -24.47
N GLU A 446 30.23 16.29 -23.62
CA GLU A 446 30.78 15.10 -22.98
C GLU A 446 29.78 14.49 -21.98
N ARG A 447 29.05 15.33 -21.24
CA ARG A 447 27.97 14.88 -20.35
C ARG A 447 26.84 14.21 -21.12
N TYR A 448 26.47 14.78 -22.27
CA TYR A 448 25.46 14.20 -23.16
C TYR A 448 25.87 12.82 -23.68
N GLU A 449 27.11 12.66 -24.17
CA GLU A 449 27.58 11.35 -24.66
C GLU A 449 27.62 10.31 -23.53
N LEU A 450 27.98 10.73 -22.32
CA LEU A 450 27.99 9.85 -21.16
C LEU A 450 26.57 9.44 -20.73
N ALA A 451 25.62 10.38 -20.70
CA ALA A 451 24.21 10.08 -20.46
C ALA A 451 23.65 9.07 -21.48
N LYS A 452 23.99 9.27 -22.76
CA LYS A 452 23.62 8.35 -23.84
C LYS A 452 24.22 6.95 -23.61
N ALA A 453 25.49 6.86 -23.23
CA ALA A 453 26.14 5.59 -22.93
C ALA A 453 25.48 4.84 -21.77
N ILE A 454 25.11 5.55 -20.69
CA ILE A 454 24.39 4.99 -19.54
C ILE A 454 23.04 4.41 -19.99
N ILE A 455 22.27 5.16 -20.79
CA ILE A 455 20.97 4.72 -21.31
C ILE A 455 21.11 3.46 -22.19
N GLU A 456 22.10 3.42 -23.07
CA GLU A 456 22.31 2.25 -23.94
C GLU A 456 22.76 1.01 -23.15
N LYS A 457 23.60 1.16 -22.11
CA LYS A 457 23.96 0.04 -21.23
C LYS A 457 22.74 -0.41 -20.40
N ALA A 458 21.94 0.49 -19.86
CA ALA A 458 20.73 0.16 -19.10
C ALA A 458 19.74 -0.69 -19.92
N LYS A 459 19.62 -0.42 -21.22
CA LYS A 459 18.78 -1.21 -22.14
C LYS A 459 19.18 -2.69 -22.21
N THR A 460 20.46 -3.01 -22.00
CA THR A 460 20.94 -4.40 -21.97
C THR A 460 20.47 -5.19 -20.74
N TYR A 461 19.97 -4.48 -19.71
CA TYR A 461 19.36 -5.02 -18.49
C TYR A 461 17.83 -4.84 -18.48
N HIS A 462 17.20 -4.65 -19.65
CA HIS A 462 15.74 -4.46 -19.76
C HIS A 462 15.19 -3.27 -18.94
N ILE A 463 16.02 -2.24 -18.76
CA ILE A 463 15.63 -0.95 -18.17
C ILE A 463 15.31 0.00 -19.31
N ASP A 464 14.03 0.38 -19.40
CA ASP A 464 13.54 1.29 -20.43
C ASP A 464 13.91 2.75 -20.10
N LYS A 465 13.95 3.62 -21.13
CA LYS A 465 14.18 5.06 -20.93
C LYS A 465 13.22 5.72 -19.94
N LYS A 466 11.99 5.19 -19.81
CA LYS A 466 11.00 5.68 -18.85
C LYS A 466 11.43 5.48 -17.39
N ASP A 467 12.40 4.60 -17.13
CA ASP A 467 12.90 4.28 -15.80
C ASP A 467 14.30 4.90 -15.56
N ILE A 468 14.68 5.92 -16.33
CA ILE A 468 15.98 6.61 -16.22
C ILE A 468 15.77 8.13 -16.12
N ILE A 469 16.42 8.73 -15.12
CA ILE A 469 16.57 10.19 -14.96
C ILE A 469 18.06 10.51 -15.05
N ILE A 470 18.44 11.61 -15.70
CA ILE A 470 19.85 11.98 -15.86
C ILE A 470 20.20 13.18 -14.99
N ASP A 471 21.25 13.04 -14.19
CA ASP A 471 21.88 14.15 -13.48
C ASP A 471 23.05 14.71 -14.32
N CYS A 472 22.88 15.94 -14.78
CA CYS A 472 23.90 16.66 -15.54
C CYS A 472 25.00 17.28 -14.66
N LEU A 473 24.93 17.08 -13.34
CA LEU A 473 25.85 17.50 -12.29
C LEU A 473 26.08 19.02 -12.23
N THR A 474 25.63 19.62 -11.13
CA THR A 474 25.86 21.03 -10.85
C THR A 474 27.32 21.29 -10.47
N LEU A 475 28.02 22.12 -11.25
CA LEU A 475 29.35 22.60 -10.89
C LEU A 475 29.30 23.80 -9.94
N THR A 476 30.28 23.87 -9.05
CA THR A 476 30.37 24.96 -8.06
C THR A 476 30.94 26.24 -8.67
N ALA A 477 30.18 27.33 -8.60
CA ALA A 477 30.53 28.60 -9.25
C ALA A 477 31.80 29.27 -8.68
N SER A 478 32.15 29.01 -7.42
CA SER A 478 33.39 29.55 -6.81
C SER A 478 34.67 28.97 -7.42
N ALA A 479 34.61 27.74 -7.96
CA ALA A 479 35.76 27.04 -8.52
C ALA A 479 35.72 26.97 -10.05
N GLN A 480 34.52 26.80 -10.63
CA GLN A 480 34.31 26.47 -12.05
C GLN A 480 33.26 27.39 -12.68
N GLN A 481 33.43 28.70 -12.49
CA GLN A 481 32.43 29.71 -12.85
C GLN A 481 32.02 29.67 -14.33
N LYS A 482 32.96 29.41 -15.24
CA LYS A 482 32.69 29.38 -16.69
C LYS A 482 31.83 28.19 -17.08
N GLU A 483 32.00 27.08 -16.38
CA GLU A 483 31.39 25.79 -16.67
C GLU A 483 29.99 25.65 -16.03
N VAL A 484 29.55 26.60 -15.20
CA VAL A 484 28.16 26.63 -14.69
C VAL A 484 27.15 26.64 -15.84
N GLN A 485 27.42 27.42 -16.90
CA GLN A 485 26.58 27.47 -18.11
C GLN A 485 26.58 26.15 -18.90
N GLU A 486 27.65 25.36 -18.81
CA GLU A 486 27.71 24.03 -19.45
C GLU A 486 26.72 23.06 -18.80
N THR A 487 26.44 23.21 -17.51
CA THR A 487 25.40 22.42 -16.83
C THR A 487 24.02 22.69 -17.43
N LEU A 488 23.67 23.96 -17.65
CA LEU A 488 22.39 24.35 -18.26
C LEU A 488 22.27 23.86 -19.71
N LYS A 489 23.36 23.98 -20.50
CA LYS A 489 23.40 23.45 -21.86
C LYS A 489 23.22 21.93 -21.89
N ALA A 490 23.84 21.21 -20.96
CA ALA A 490 23.71 19.76 -20.84
C ALA A 490 22.26 19.34 -20.55
N LEU A 491 21.58 20.04 -19.62
CA LEU A 491 20.14 19.80 -19.34
C LEU A 491 19.31 19.91 -20.62
N THR A 492 19.48 21.02 -21.37
CA THR A 492 18.72 21.25 -22.60
C THR A 492 19.01 20.18 -23.65
N MET A 493 20.27 19.75 -23.80
CA MET A 493 20.65 18.68 -24.72
C MET A 493 20.03 17.34 -24.33
N VAL A 494 20.14 16.94 -23.06
CA VAL A 494 19.60 15.67 -22.56
C VAL A 494 18.07 15.66 -22.71
N LYS A 495 17.39 16.71 -22.26
CA LYS A 495 15.93 16.83 -22.33
C LYS A 495 15.41 16.74 -23.77
N ASN A 496 16.00 17.51 -24.68
CA ASN A 496 15.49 17.62 -26.05
C ASN A 496 15.92 16.46 -26.96
N GLN A 497 17.13 15.91 -26.77
CA GLN A 497 17.71 14.94 -27.70
C GLN A 497 17.67 13.49 -27.18
N LEU A 498 17.74 13.26 -25.87
CA LEU A 498 17.61 11.90 -25.30
C LEU A 498 16.18 11.57 -24.87
N SER A 499 15.36 12.62 -24.65
CA SER A 499 13.94 12.54 -24.25
C SER A 499 13.74 11.79 -22.93
N VAL A 500 14.57 12.13 -21.95
CA VAL A 500 14.50 11.64 -20.56
C VAL A 500 14.36 12.82 -19.61
N TYR A 501 13.87 12.56 -18.40
CA TYR A 501 13.80 13.59 -17.35
C TYR A 501 15.19 13.88 -16.78
N THR A 502 15.34 15.08 -16.22
CA THR A 502 16.62 15.52 -15.65
C THR A 502 16.49 15.94 -14.19
N THR A 503 17.58 15.78 -13.44
CA THR A 503 17.70 16.18 -12.03
C THR A 503 19.00 16.94 -11.79
N LEU A 504 19.04 17.73 -10.72
CA LEU A 504 20.23 18.41 -10.24
C LEU A 504 20.16 18.60 -8.72
N GLY A 505 21.29 18.40 -8.04
CA GLY A 505 21.57 19.02 -6.75
C GLY A 505 21.80 20.52 -6.93
N VAL A 506 20.75 21.34 -6.82
CA VAL A 506 20.78 22.78 -7.12
C VAL A 506 21.69 23.53 -6.13
N SER A 507 21.67 23.12 -4.86
CA SER A 507 22.43 23.73 -3.77
C SER A 507 23.95 23.71 -3.96
N ASN A 508 24.47 22.89 -4.89
CA ASN A 508 25.90 22.72 -5.15
C ASN A 508 26.53 23.91 -5.87
N VAL A 509 25.74 24.70 -6.60
CA VAL A 509 26.23 25.85 -7.39
C VAL A 509 26.88 26.92 -6.51
N SER A 510 26.38 27.08 -5.29
CA SER A 510 26.73 28.19 -4.38
C SER A 510 27.79 27.83 -3.33
N PHE A 511 28.33 26.61 -3.33
CA PHE A 511 29.34 26.22 -2.33
C PHE A 511 30.56 27.17 -2.35
N GLY A 512 30.97 27.61 -1.17
CA GLY A 512 32.09 28.55 -0.98
C GLY A 512 31.78 30.02 -1.28
N LEU A 513 30.53 30.38 -1.61
CA LEU A 513 30.11 31.78 -1.87
C LEU A 513 29.20 32.34 -0.78
N PRO A 514 29.23 33.67 -0.52
CA PRO A 514 28.27 34.33 0.36
C PRO A 514 26.88 34.42 -0.29
N ASN A 515 25.86 34.63 0.54
CA ASN A 515 24.45 34.77 0.10
C ASN A 515 24.00 33.62 -0.83
N ARG A 516 24.27 32.38 -0.41
CA ARG A 516 23.90 31.16 -1.12
C ARG A 516 22.42 31.11 -1.55
N PRO A 517 21.43 31.52 -0.73
CA PRO A 517 20.02 31.48 -1.13
C PRO A 517 19.72 32.27 -2.41
N LEU A 518 20.34 33.45 -2.59
CA LEU A 518 20.18 34.23 -3.82
C LEU A 518 20.68 33.46 -5.05
N LEU A 519 21.91 32.92 -4.98
CA LEU A 519 22.49 32.16 -6.08
C LEU A 519 21.71 30.88 -6.39
N ASN A 520 21.28 30.15 -5.36
CA ASN A 520 20.50 28.93 -5.52
C ASN A 520 19.18 29.21 -6.24
N ARG A 521 18.41 30.24 -5.83
CA ARG A 521 17.16 30.63 -6.51
C ARG A 521 17.39 31.04 -7.95
N THR A 522 18.40 31.88 -8.22
CA THR A 522 18.66 32.37 -9.58
C THR A 522 19.09 31.23 -10.49
N PHE A 523 19.94 30.32 -9.99
CA PHE A 523 20.33 29.14 -10.75
C PHE A 523 19.17 28.17 -10.96
N LEU A 524 18.32 27.96 -9.95
CA LEU A 524 17.10 27.15 -10.07
C LEU A 524 16.22 27.65 -11.22
N THR A 525 15.91 28.94 -11.28
CA THR A 525 15.10 29.50 -12.38
C THR A 525 15.72 29.23 -13.76
N LEU A 526 17.04 29.39 -13.89
CA LEU A 526 17.75 29.10 -15.13
C LEU A 526 17.73 27.61 -15.48
N ALA A 527 17.87 26.73 -14.49
CA ALA A 527 17.85 25.28 -14.66
C ALA A 527 16.46 24.78 -15.05
N LEU A 528 15.39 25.28 -14.42
CA LEU A 528 14.01 24.98 -14.79
C LEU A 528 13.75 25.33 -16.26
N GLN A 529 14.13 26.56 -16.67
CA GLN A 529 14.02 26.99 -18.07
C GLN A 529 14.86 26.12 -19.04
N ALA A 530 15.97 25.56 -18.57
CA ALA A 530 16.84 24.69 -19.35
C ALA A 530 16.33 23.24 -19.46
N GLY A 531 15.30 22.86 -18.71
CA GLY A 531 14.66 21.55 -18.74
C GLY A 531 14.81 20.69 -17.48
N LEU A 532 15.15 21.30 -16.33
CA LEU A 532 15.20 20.60 -15.03
C LEU A 532 13.81 20.16 -14.57
N ASP A 533 13.65 18.87 -14.28
CA ASP A 533 12.37 18.29 -13.87
C ASP A 533 12.32 17.95 -12.37
N LEU A 534 13.44 17.48 -11.81
CA LEU A 534 13.54 17.03 -10.42
C LEU A 534 14.65 17.81 -9.69
N PRO A 535 14.41 19.06 -9.24
CA PRO A 535 15.34 19.74 -8.35
C PRO A 535 15.45 19.02 -7.00
N ILE A 536 16.68 18.63 -6.63
CA ILE A 536 17.02 18.21 -5.26
C ILE A 536 17.38 19.48 -4.49
N ILE A 537 16.49 19.91 -3.60
CA ILE A 537 16.55 21.20 -2.90
C ILE A 537 16.06 21.08 -1.46
N ASN A 538 16.29 22.12 -0.67
CA ASN A 538 15.65 22.29 0.63
C ASN A 538 14.22 22.87 0.48
N PRO A 539 13.14 22.09 0.71
CA PRO A 539 11.77 22.59 0.59
C PRO A 539 11.40 23.57 1.71
N LEU A 540 12.13 23.57 2.85
CA LEU A 540 11.94 24.55 3.92
C LEU A 540 12.48 25.95 3.57
N ASP A 541 13.22 26.08 2.46
CA ASP A 541 13.57 27.40 1.93
C ASP A 541 12.42 27.94 1.08
N GLN A 542 11.57 28.75 1.72
CA GLN A 542 10.39 29.33 1.08
C GLN A 542 10.72 30.05 -0.24
N GLN A 543 11.89 30.67 -0.35
CA GLN A 543 12.26 31.41 -1.56
C GLN A 543 12.52 30.49 -2.75
N LEU A 544 12.97 29.25 -2.51
CA LEU A 544 13.10 28.23 -3.55
C LEU A 544 11.71 27.73 -3.97
N MET A 545 10.83 27.44 -3.01
CA MET A 545 9.46 27.00 -3.29
C MET A 545 8.65 28.07 -4.05
N ASP A 546 8.71 29.33 -3.61
CA ASP A 546 8.08 30.46 -4.31
C ASP A 546 8.61 30.63 -5.74
N THR A 547 9.89 30.30 -5.98
CA THR A 547 10.48 30.34 -7.32
C THR A 547 9.88 29.26 -8.23
N ILE A 548 9.57 28.08 -7.69
CA ILE A 548 8.92 26.99 -8.42
C ILE A 548 7.46 27.34 -8.71
N ASP A 549 6.73 27.88 -7.73
CA ASP A 549 5.35 28.30 -7.94
C ASP A 549 5.26 29.42 -8.98
N ALA A 550 6.16 30.41 -8.92
CA ALA A 550 6.26 31.44 -9.95
C ALA A 550 6.59 30.85 -11.33
N TYR A 551 7.49 29.87 -11.41
CA TYR A 551 7.79 29.18 -12.65
C TYR A 551 6.56 28.45 -13.22
N ARG A 552 5.77 27.77 -12.38
CA ARG A 552 4.53 27.10 -12.78
C ARG A 552 3.51 28.07 -13.38
N VAL A 553 3.36 29.25 -12.80
CA VAL A 553 2.50 30.31 -13.36
C VAL A 553 3.02 30.76 -14.73
N LEU A 554 4.32 31.08 -14.81
CA LEU A 554 4.94 31.61 -16.03
C LEU A 554 4.97 30.61 -17.19
N THR A 555 4.95 29.31 -16.89
CA THR A 555 4.94 28.22 -17.89
C THR A 555 3.56 27.61 -18.13
N TYR A 556 2.52 28.20 -17.55
CA TYR A 556 1.13 27.76 -17.70
C TYR A 556 0.86 26.33 -17.15
N GLN A 557 1.62 25.94 -16.13
CA GLN A 557 1.40 24.71 -15.36
C GLN A 557 0.37 24.94 -14.22
N ASP A 558 0.37 26.14 -13.62
CA ASP A 558 -0.65 26.58 -12.66
C ASP A 558 -1.72 27.43 -13.38
N GLN A 559 -2.80 26.78 -13.80
CA GLN A 559 -3.90 27.43 -14.52
C GLN A 559 -4.59 28.46 -13.61
N ASP A 560 -4.80 29.66 -14.15
CA ASP A 560 -5.36 30.81 -13.42
C ASP A 560 -4.54 31.25 -12.18
N ALA A 561 -3.30 30.76 -12.06
CA ALA A 561 -2.43 30.98 -10.90
C ALA A 561 -3.09 30.57 -9.56
N ALA A 562 -3.96 29.57 -9.58
CA ALA A 562 -4.79 29.20 -8.44
C ALA A 562 -3.94 28.74 -7.24
N GLN A 563 -2.97 27.86 -7.46
CA GLN A 563 -2.07 27.36 -6.41
C GLN A 563 -1.18 28.50 -5.89
N TYR A 564 -0.61 29.29 -6.79
CA TYR A 564 0.23 30.44 -6.45
C TYR A 564 -0.53 31.45 -5.56
N ILE A 565 -1.76 31.82 -5.94
CA ILE A 565 -2.59 32.74 -5.14
C ILE A 565 -2.87 32.15 -3.75
N GLN A 566 -3.23 30.87 -3.67
CA GLN A 566 -3.51 30.18 -2.40
C GLN A 566 -2.28 30.15 -1.47
N HIS A 567 -1.10 29.82 -2.00
CA HIS A 567 0.13 29.79 -1.22
C HIS A 567 0.52 31.19 -0.74
N GLN A 568 0.42 32.21 -1.60
CA GLN A 568 0.77 33.58 -1.25
C GLN A 568 -0.24 34.21 -0.29
N SER A 569 -1.54 33.90 -0.37
CA SER A 569 -2.54 34.39 0.58
C SER A 569 -2.34 33.84 1.99
N ASN A 570 -2.00 32.55 2.11
CA ASN A 570 -1.73 31.90 3.39
C ASN A 570 -0.47 32.48 4.07
N GLN A 571 0.53 32.91 3.29
CA GLN A 571 1.73 33.57 3.84
C GLN A 571 1.44 34.92 4.48
N VAL A 572 0.49 35.70 3.94
CA VAL A 572 0.11 36.99 4.51
C VAL A 572 -0.51 36.80 5.91
N GLU A 573 -1.30 35.74 6.12
CA GLU A 573 -1.85 35.41 7.44
C GLU A 573 -0.80 34.84 8.42
N GLN A 574 0.12 34.00 7.96
CA GLN A 574 1.17 33.40 8.80
C GLN A 574 2.26 34.40 9.25
N SER A 575 2.49 35.47 8.48
CA SER A 575 3.46 36.51 8.86
C SER A 575 3.12 37.25 10.17
N ALA A 576 1.88 37.11 10.68
CA ALA A 576 1.43 37.66 11.96
C ALA A 576 1.69 36.75 13.18
N VAL A 577 2.08 35.47 13.00
CA VAL A 577 2.31 34.52 14.10
C VAL A 577 3.75 33.98 14.02
N LYS A 578 4.59 34.39 14.98
CA LYS A 578 5.98 33.90 15.09
C LYS A 578 6.01 32.38 15.32
N THR A 579 6.76 31.69 14.48
CA THR A 579 7.00 30.24 14.47
C THR A 579 7.86 29.80 15.66
N SER A 580 7.28 28.97 16.52
CA SER A 580 8.02 27.99 17.33
C SER A 580 8.33 26.80 16.42
N SER A 581 9.60 26.39 16.31
CA SER A 581 10.05 25.23 15.53
C SER A 581 9.83 23.88 16.24
N ALA A 582 9.13 23.87 17.38
CA ALA A 582 8.82 22.66 18.12
C ALA A 582 7.42 22.18 17.74
N LEU A 583 7.31 20.89 17.40
CA LEU A 583 6.02 20.22 17.17
C LEU A 583 5.13 20.38 18.39
N SER A 584 3.87 20.76 18.19
CA SER A 584 2.89 20.81 19.26
C SER A 584 2.45 19.41 19.67
N LEU A 585 1.83 19.24 20.84
CA LEU A 585 1.26 17.94 21.23
C LEU A 585 0.18 17.48 20.23
N PHE A 586 -0.55 18.43 19.63
CA PHE A 586 -1.50 18.15 18.55
C PHE A 586 -0.77 17.50 17.36
N ASP A 587 0.31 18.12 16.87
CA ASP A 587 1.08 17.60 15.72
C ASP A 587 1.72 16.23 16.05
N ILE A 588 2.22 16.07 17.28
CA ILE A 588 2.80 14.81 17.76
C ILE A 588 1.78 13.66 17.70
N ILE A 589 0.54 13.93 18.10
CA ILE A 589 -0.55 12.94 18.07
C ILE A 589 -0.98 12.66 16.62
N VAL A 590 -1.21 13.71 15.83
CA VAL A 590 -1.64 13.59 14.43
C VAL A 590 -0.63 12.78 13.61
N HIS A 591 0.67 12.93 13.90
CA HIS A 591 1.74 12.25 13.18
C HIS A 591 2.28 10.98 13.86
N GLY A 592 1.72 10.54 14.99
CA GLY A 592 2.06 9.26 15.60
C GLY A 592 3.43 9.17 16.30
N PHE A 593 3.94 10.28 16.88
CA PHE A 593 5.25 10.31 17.54
C PHE A 593 5.23 9.78 18.99
N LYS A 594 5.26 8.44 19.12
CA LYS A 594 5.17 7.71 20.40
C LYS A 594 6.22 8.10 21.45
N ASP A 595 7.45 8.38 21.05
CA ASP A 595 8.54 8.65 22.00
C ASP A 595 8.52 10.08 22.55
N GLU A 596 7.94 11.02 21.79
CA GLU A 596 7.88 12.43 22.17
C GLU A 596 6.62 12.80 22.93
N VAL A 597 5.55 12.03 22.72
CA VAL A 597 4.24 12.34 23.29
C VAL A 597 4.29 12.39 24.81
N LYS A 598 5.09 11.53 25.46
CA LYS A 598 5.22 11.53 26.92
C LYS A 598 5.83 12.83 27.42
N ALA A 599 7.02 13.17 26.92
CA ALA A 599 7.75 14.37 27.34
C ALA A 599 6.95 15.64 27.04
N LYS A 600 6.28 15.72 25.88
CA LYS A 600 5.49 16.90 25.53
C LYS A 600 4.20 17.03 26.35
N THR A 601 3.56 15.90 26.67
CA THR A 601 2.40 15.88 27.55
C THR A 601 2.78 16.30 28.97
N GLU A 602 3.92 15.82 29.50
CA GLU A 602 4.46 16.26 30.80
C GLU A 602 4.78 17.75 30.83
N GLU A 603 5.38 18.29 29.75
CA GLU A 603 5.66 19.72 29.61
C GLU A 603 4.36 20.55 29.66
N LEU A 604 3.32 20.14 28.93
CA LEU A 604 2.04 20.85 28.93
C LEU A 604 1.32 20.75 30.29
N LEU A 605 1.41 19.62 30.98
CA LEU A 605 0.85 19.43 32.33
C LEU A 605 1.47 20.36 33.38
N GLN A 606 2.65 20.95 33.12
CA GLN A 606 3.23 21.97 34.02
C GLN A 606 2.49 23.30 33.94
N THR A 607 1.78 23.56 32.84
CA THR A 607 1.17 24.87 32.54
C THR A 607 -0.35 24.82 32.31
N GLN A 608 -0.90 23.66 32.00
CA GLN A 608 -2.33 23.43 31.71
C GLN A 608 -2.90 22.30 32.57
N ASN A 609 -4.22 22.31 32.79
CA ASN A 609 -4.89 21.23 33.51
C ASN A 609 -5.03 19.97 32.64
N ALA A 610 -4.93 18.79 33.23
CA ALA A 610 -5.14 17.50 32.59
C ALA A 610 -6.39 17.42 31.69
N MET A 611 -7.55 17.89 32.20
CA MET A 611 -8.80 17.91 31.45
C MET A 611 -8.80 18.93 30.30
N GLU A 612 -8.04 20.01 30.43
CA GLU A 612 -7.88 21.01 29.37
C GLU A 612 -7.05 20.44 28.21
N ILE A 613 -5.96 19.73 28.52
CA ILE A 613 -5.12 19.05 27.52
C ILE A 613 -5.94 17.99 26.77
N ILE A 614 -6.74 17.19 27.50
CA ILE A 614 -7.62 16.18 26.88
C ILE A 614 -8.62 16.84 25.91
N ASN A 615 -9.37 17.84 26.38
CA ASN A 615 -10.49 18.40 25.63
C ASN A 615 -10.07 19.35 24.51
N GLN A 616 -8.97 20.10 24.68
CA GLN A 616 -8.55 21.13 23.73
C GLN A 616 -7.42 20.67 22.81
N THR A 617 -6.68 19.60 23.15
CA THR A 617 -5.56 19.13 22.34
C THR A 617 -5.74 17.69 21.88
N ILE A 618 -5.90 16.73 22.80
CA ILE A 618 -5.91 15.30 22.46
C ILE A 618 -7.16 14.92 21.67
N ILE A 619 -8.36 15.28 22.13
CA ILE A 619 -9.62 14.99 21.43
C ILE A 619 -9.66 15.68 20.04
N PRO A 620 -9.33 16.98 19.91
CA PRO A 620 -9.26 17.60 18.59
C PRO A 620 -8.25 16.95 17.65
N ALA A 621 -7.10 16.49 18.15
CA ALA A 621 -6.12 15.76 17.34
C ALA A 621 -6.69 14.44 16.83
N LEU A 622 -7.36 13.65 17.68
CA LEU A 622 -8.03 12.42 17.26
C LEU A 622 -9.14 12.67 16.25
N ASN A 623 -9.94 13.73 16.44
CA ASN A 623 -11.00 14.09 15.49
C ASN A 623 -10.42 14.47 14.12
N GLN A 624 -9.28 15.17 14.10
CA GLN A 624 -8.59 15.51 12.86
C GLN A 624 -8.03 14.25 12.17
N VAL A 625 -7.42 13.33 12.92
CA VAL A 625 -6.94 12.03 12.44
C VAL A 625 -8.10 11.22 11.84
N GLY A 626 -9.23 11.13 12.55
CA GLY A 626 -10.43 10.46 12.07
C GLY A 626 -10.95 11.07 10.77
N LYS A 627 -11.03 12.40 10.70
CA LYS A 627 -11.43 13.11 9.48
C LYS A 627 -10.42 12.92 8.33
N ASP A 628 -9.13 12.91 8.62
CA ASP A 628 -8.10 12.66 7.62
C ASP A 628 -8.16 11.22 7.11
N TYR A 629 -8.57 10.25 7.94
CA TYR A 629 -8.83 8.88 7.52
C TYR A 629 -10.06 8.79 6.61
N GLU A 630 -11.19 9.38 7.01
CA GLU A 630 -12.42 9.46 6.20
C GLU A 630 -12.19 10.15 4.85
N THR A 631 -11.33 11.18 4.83
CA THR A 631 -10.98 11.93 3.61
C THR A 631 -9.80 11.34 2.83
N ASN A 632 -9.32 10.15 3.21
CA ASN A 632 -8.22 9.43 2.57
C ASN A 632 -6.88 10.20 2.51
N ARG A 633 -6.65 11.09 3.48
CA ARG A 633 -5.37 11.80 3.68
C ARG A 633 -4.38 10.99 4.50
N ILE A 634 -4.89 10.21 5.46
CA ILE A 634 -4.11 9.22 6.21
C ILE A 634 -4.71 7.83 6.05
N PHE A 635 -3.92 6.80 6.30
CA PHE A 635 -4.30 5.40 6.10
C PHE A 635 -4.27 4.60 7.40
N LEU A 636 -4.75 3.36 7.35
CA LEU A 636 -4.88 2.49 8.52
C LEU A 636 -3.61 2.40 9.40
N PRO A 637 -2.38 2.25 8.84
CA PRO A 637 -1.16 2.27 9.64
C PRO A 637 -1.01 3.54 10.50
N GLN A 638 -1.24 4.71 9.89
CA GLN A 638 -1.13 6.02 10.54
C GLN A 638 -2.23 6.23 11.58
N LEU A 639 -3.45 5.74 11.30
CA LEU A 639 -4.55 5.77 12.26
C LEU A 639 -4.22 4.96 13.52
N ILE A 640 -3.72 3.73 13.37
CA ILE A 640 -3.29 2.88 14.48
C ILE A 640 -2.15 3.56 15.25
N GLN A 641 -1.14 4.08 14.54
CA GLN A 641 0.01 4.74 15.15
C GLN A 641 -0.38 5.98 15.96
N SER A 642 -1.29 6.80 15.43
CA SER A 642 -1.85 7.97 16.12
C SER A 642 -2.67 7.57 17.36
N ALA A 643 -3.47 6.50 17.27
CA ALA A 643 -4.22 5.99 18.40
C ALA A 643 -3.32 5.43 19.51
N GLU A 644 -2.24 4.71 19.18
CA GLU A 644 -1.23 4.26 20.14
C GLU A 644 -0.49 5.43 20.78
N THR A 645 -0.10 6.44 19.99
CA THR A 645 0.52 7.68 20.49
C THR A 645 -0.41 8.41 21.45
N THR A 646 -1.70 8.46 21.11
CA THR A 646 -2.73 9.04 21.96
C THR A 646 -2.91 8.26 23.26
N LYS A 647 -2.89 6.93 23.21
CA LYS A 647 -2.92 6.08 24.40
C LYS A 647 -1.78 6.41 25.36
N LEU A 648 -0.55 6.60 24.86
CA LEU A 648 0.60 7.02 25.66
C LEU A 648 0.40 8.42 26.25
N ALA A 649 -0.16 9.37 25.50
CA ALA A 649 -0.53 10.69 26.01
C ALA A 649 -1.54 10.57 27.18
N PHE A 650 -2.59 9.78 26.99
CA PHE A 650 -3.61 9.54 28.01
C PHE A 650 -3.04 8.85 29.24
N GLU A 651 -2.10 7.92 29.12
CA GLU A 651 -1.44 7.29 30.26
C GLU A 651 -0.69 8.32 31.12
N VAL A 652 0.02 9.25 30.49
CA VAL A 652 0.72 10.34 31.19
C VAL A 652 -0.26 11.28 31.88
N VAL A 653 -1.32 11.69 31.20
CA VAL A 653 -2.37 12.52 31.81
C VAL A 653 -3.05 11.75 32.95
N LYS A 654 -3.34 10.46 32.77
CA LYS A 654 -3.99 9.61 33.79
C LYS A 654 -3.15 9.47 35.07
N ALA A 655 -1.84 9.44 34.94
CA ALA A 655 -0.93 9.37 36.08
C ALA A 655 -1.01 10.62 36.99
N THR A 656 -1.55 11.74 36.50
CA THR A 656 -1.76 12.96 37.30
C THR A 656 -3.10 13.01 38.04
N PHE A 657 -4.06 12.14 37.71
CA PHE A 657 -5.32 12.05 38.45
C PHE A 657 -5.12 11.26 39.75
N SER A 658 -5.56 11.84 40.88
CA SER A 658 -5.58 11.18 42.17
C SER A 658 -6.67 10.11 42.24
N LYS A 659 -6.40 8.87 41.76
CA LYS A 659 -7.13 7.59 42.00
C LYS A 659 -8.69 7.59 42.05
N GLN A 660 -9.37 8.65 41.63
CA GLN A 660 -10.80 8.87 41.81
C GLN A 660 -11.44 9.69 40.66
N GLU A 661 -10.96 9.55 39.43
CA GLU A 661 -11.74 9.94 38.26
C GLU A 661 -11.90 8.75 37.30
N SER A 662 -13.15 8.44 37.00
CA SER A 662 -13.67 7.19 36.45
C SER A 662 -13.41 7.05 34.94
N SER A 663 -13.19 5.81 34.47
CA SER A 663 -13.35 5.46 33.05
C SER A 663 -14.70 5.96 32.52
N LYS A 664 -14.77 6.44 31.27
CA LYS A 664 -16.00 7.01 30.67
C LYS A 664 -17.16 6.02 30.76
N ALA A 665 -16.98 4.88 30.10
CA ALA A 665 -17.92 3.79 30.09
C ALA A 665 -17.22 2.47 29.75
N THR A 666 -17.73 1.36 30.29
CA THR A 666 -17.22 0.02 29.98
C THR A 666 -17.98 -0.56 28.79
N VAL A 667 -17.24 -0.97 27.77
CA VAL A 667 -17.77 -1.42 26.49
C VAL A 667 -17.26 -2.83 26.20
N LEU A 668 -18.14 -3.74 25.82
CA LEU A 668 -17.77 -5.12 25.50
C LEU A 668 -17.71 -5.33 23.99
N MET A 669 -16.67 -5.99 23.50
CA MET A 669 -16.46 -6.20 22.06
C MET A 669 -15.97 -7.62 21.76
N CYS A 670 -16.41 -8.17 20.62
CA CYS A 670 -15.94 -9.45 20.11
C CYS A 670 -16.20 -9.61 18.60
N THR A 671 -15.49 -10.53 17.95
CA THR A 671 -15.99 -11.09 16.69
C THR A 671 -16.87 -12.29 17.03
N VAL A 672 -17.91 -12.47 16.23
CA VAL A 672 -18.91 -13.51 16.47
C VAL A 672 -18.37 -14.89 16.09
N GLU A 673 -19.00 -15.95 16.61
CA GLU A 673 -18.65 -17.34 16.29
C GLU A 673 -18.54 -17.58 14.78
N GLY A 674 -17.51 -18.32 14.36
CA GLY A 674 -17.13 -18.58 12.99
C GLY A 674 -16.34 -17.46 12.32
N ASP A 675 -16.16 -16.29 12.97
CA ASP A 675 -15.39 -15.19 12.41
C ASP A 675 -14.04 -15.00 13.09
N ILE A 676 -12.99 -15.41 12.40
CA ILE A 676 -11.60 -15.29 12.86
C ILE A 676 -10.95 -13.95 12.48
N HIS A 677 -11.66 -13.07 11.78
CA HIS A 677 -11.14 -11.80 11.30
C HIS A 677 -11.38 -10.69 12.33
N ASP A 678 -10.34 -10.36 13.10
CA ASP A 678 -10.44 -9.43 14.22
C ASP A 678 -9.77 -8.08 13.98
N ILE A 679 -9.29 -7.82 12.76
CA ILE A 679 -8.61 -6.57 12.40
C ILE A 679 -9.53 -5.37 12.66
N GLY A 680 -10.73 -5.36 12.08
CA GLY A 680 -11.71 -4.28 12.27
C GLY A 680 -12.05 -4.02 13.74
N LYS A 681 -12.34 -5.10 14.50
CA LYS A 681 -12.59 -5.03 15.94
C LYS A 681 -11.41 -4.45 16.71
N ASN A 682 -10.19 -4.88 16.41
CA ASN A 682 -8.97 -4.42 17.09
C ASN A 682 -8.72 -2.93 16.81
N ILE A 683 -9.00 -2.45 15.59
CA ILE A 683 -8.93 -1.02 15.24
C ILE A 683 -9.93 -0.24 16.09
N VAL A 684 -11.20 -0.66 16.10
CA VAL A 684 -12.25 -0.01 16.91
C VAL A 684 -11.88 0.00 18.39
N LYS A 685 -11.37 -1.13 18.92
CA LYS A 685 -10.89 -1.21 20.31
C LYS A 685 -9.80 -0.20 20.59
N VAL A 686 -8.74 -0.16 19.77
CA VAL A 686 -7.61 0.75 19.94
C VAL A 686 -8.08 2.21 19.92
N ILE A 687 -9.00 2.53 19.01
CA ILE A 687 -9.58 3.87 18.92
C ILE A 687 -10.46 4.18 20.13
N LEU A 688 -11.36 3.29 20.56
CA LEU A 688 -12.21 3.49 21.75
C LEU A 688 -11.38 3.64 23.04
N GLU A 689 -10.34 2.82 23.21
CA GLU A 689 -9.38 2.99 24.32
C GLU A 689 -8.73 4.37 24.27
N SER A 690 -8.36 4.85 23.08
CA SER A 690 -7.79 6.19 22.88
C SER A 690 -8.79 7.31 23.18
N TYR A 691 -10.10 7.09 23.09
CA TYR A 691 -11.14 8.05 23.49
C TYR A 691 -11.55 7.96 24.97
N GLY A 692 -10.88 7.09 25.74
CA GLY A 692 -11.05 6.96 27.19
C GLY A 692 -12.09 5.92 27.64
N TYR A 693 -12.61 5.07 26.73
CA TYR A 693 -13.49 3.95 27.07
C TYR A 693 -12.70 2.77 27.66
N GLU A 694 -13.32 1.99 28.52
CA GLU A 694 -12.77 0.74 29.03
C GLU A 694 -13.30 -0.42 28.19
N VAL A 695 -12.44 -1.00 27.34
CA VAL A 695 -12.88 -2.02 26.37
C VAL A 695 -12.57 -3.43 26.88
N ILE A 696 -13.64 -4.22 27.10
CA ILE A 696 -13.56 -5.64 27.41
C ILE A 696 -13.66 -6.40 26.10
N ASP A 697 -12.50 -6.85 25.64
CA ASP A 697 -12.37 -7.58 24.39
C ASP A 697 -12.38 -9.09 24.64
N LEU A 698 -13.43 -9.78 24.18
CA LEU A 698 -13.52 -11.25 24.30
C LEU A 698 -12.70 -11.99 23.24
N GLY A 699 -12.06 -11.25 22.33
CA GLY A 699 -11.26 -11.81 21.25
C GLY A 699 -12.09 -12.13 20.03
N LYS A 700 -11.72 -13.22 19.36
CA LYS A 700 -12.31 -13.65 18.10
C LYS A 700 -12.90 -15.04 18.16
N ASP A 701 -13.78 -15.34 17.20
CA ASP A 701 -14.52 -16.60 17.14
C ASP A 701 -15.26 -16.88 18.48
N VAL A 702 -15.98 -15.87 18.96
CA VAL A 702 -16.58 -15.91 20.30
C VAL A 702 -17.98 -16.50 20.25
N LYS A 703 -18.15 -17.63 20.94
CA LYS A 703 -19.45 -18.29 21.11
C LYS A 703 -20.47 -17.40 21.82
N MET A 704 -21.74 -17.49 21.40
CA MET A 704 -22.82 -16.66 21.95
C MET A 704 -23.00 -16.81 23.46
N GLU A 705 -22.79 -18.01 24.02
CA GLU A 705 -22.87 -18.25 25.46
C GLU A 705 -21.82 -17.43 26.21
N ARG A 706 -20.60 -17.34 25.66
CA ARG A 706 -19.51 -16.57 26.27
C ARG A 706 -19.80 -15.08 26.26
N VAL A 707 -20.46 -14.57 25.21
CA VAL A 707 -20.89 -13.16 25.14
C VAL A 707 -21.95 -12.86 26.21
N VAL A 708 -22.93 -13.76 26.38
CA VAL A 708 -23.97 -13.64 27.41
C VAL A 708 -23.38 -13.71 28.82
N GLU A 709 -22.47 -14.66 29.07
CA GLU A 709 -21.75 -14.77 30.34
C GLU A 709 -20.96 -13.50 30.66
N ALA A 710 -20.24 -12.96 29.67
CA ALA A 710 -19.46 -11.76 29.84
C ALA A 710 -20.35 -10.52 30.07
N TYR A 711 -21.50 -10.43 29.40
CA TYR A 711 -22.49 -9.39 29.69
C TYR A 711 -22.96 -9.46 31.17
N GLN A 712 -23.27 -10.66 31.67
CA GLN A 712 -23.68 -10.87 33.06
C GLN A 712 -22.56 -10.65 34.07
N GLN A 713 -21.31 -10.93 33.69
CA GLN A 713 -20.15 -10.80 34.55
C GLN A 713 -19.67 -9.35 34.68
N TYR A 714 -19.60 -8.63 33.56
CA TYR A 714 -18.95 -7.33 33.48
C TYR A 714 -19.90 -6.14 33.40
N HIS A 715 -21.20 -6.38 33.16
CA HIS A 715 -22.23 -5.35 33.06
C HIS A 715 -21.83 -4.15 32.17
N PRO A 716 -21.41 -4.39 30.91
CA PRO A 716 -21.01 -3.33 30.01
C PRO A 716 -22.20 -2.40 29.67
N GLN A 717 -21.88 -1.15 29.37
CA GLN A 717 -22.86 -0.13 28.97
C GLN A 717 -23.21 -0.19 27.48
N ALA A 718 -22.37 -0.83 26.65
CA ALA A 718 -22.67 -1.11 25.25
C ALA A 718 -21.96 -2.41 24.80
N ILE A 719 -22.52 -3.10 23.80
CA ILE A 719 -21.93 -4.32 23.21
C ILE A 719 -21.71 -4.12 21.71
N GLY A 720 -20.47 -4.30 21.26
CA GLY A 720 -20.06 -4.23 19.86
C GLY A 720 -19.77 -5.60 19.30
N LEU A 721 -20.45 -5.96 18.21
CA LEU A 721 -20.23 -7.22 17.50
C LEU A 721 -19.63 -6.95 16.11
N SER A 722 -18.61 -7.71 15.74
CA SER A 722 -17.95 -7.59 14.44
C SER A 722 -18.03 -8.88 13.62
N ALA A 723 -18.25 -8.74 12.31
CA ALA A 723 -18.16 -9.81 11.32
C ALA A 723 -17.57 -9.30 10.00
N LEU A 724 -16.59 -10.00 9.44
CA LEU A 724 -16.01 -9.73 8.12
C LEU A 724 -16.63 -10.60 7.04
N MET A 725 -17.04 -11.82 7.35
CA MET A 725 -17.60 -12.73 6.36
C MET A 725 -19.12 -12.70 6.39
N THR A 726 -19.76 -12.70 5.22
CA THR A 726 -21.21 -12.74 5.12
C THR A 726 -21.80 -13.99 5.78
N THR A 727 -21.03 -15.09 5.81
CA THR A 727 -21.39 -16.36 6.46
C THR A 727 -21.49 -16.25 7.98
N THR A 728 -20.81 -15.29 8.61
CA THR A 728 -20.75 -15.15 10.07
C THR A 728 -21.82 -14.20 10.62
N VAL A 729 -22.51 -13.44 9.74
CA VAL A 729 -23.62 -12.55 10.12
C VAL A 729 -24.79 -13.30 10.78
N VAL A 730 -25.02 -14.57 10.42
CA VAL A 730 -26.02 -15.42 11.10
C VAL A 730 -25.68 -15.61 12.58
N ASN A 731 -24.42 -15.83 12.89
CA ASN A 731 -23.98 -16.02 14.27
C ASN A 731 -24.03 -14.71 15.05
N MET A 732 -23.85 -13.57 14.36
CA MET A 732 -24.17 -12.25 14.92
C MET A 732 -25.64 -12.13 15.30
N GLN A 733 -26.56 -12.51 14.39
CA GLN A 733 -27.99 -12.52 14.69
C GLN A 733 -28.34 -13.41 15.88
N LYS A 734 -27.80 -14.65 15.92
CA LYS A 734 -27.99 -15.57 17.06
C LYS A 734 -27.49 -14.97 18.37
N THR A 735 -26.33 -14.31 18.35
CA THR A 735 -25.75 -13.65 19.52
C THR A 735 -26.64 -12.52 20.02
N ILE A 736 -27.15 -11.67 19.13
CA ILE A 736 -28.11 -10.59 19.47
C ILE A 736 -29.39 -11.18 20.06
N GLN A 737 -29.94 -12.24 19.47
CA GLN A 737 -31.13 -12.92 20.00
C GLN A 737 -30.89 -13.52 21.39
N ALA A 738 -29.72 -14.12 21.63
CA ALA A 738 -29.35 -14.65 22.94
C ALA A 738 -29.23 -13.54 24.00
N LEU A 739 -28.62 -12.40 23.65
CA LEU A 739 -28.54 -11.22 24.52
C LEU A 739 -29.92 -10.63 24.84
N LYS A 740 -30.83 -10.60 23.86
CA LYS A 740 -32.22 -10.17 24.06
C LYS A 740 -33.02 -11.15 24.93
N ALA A 741 -32.77 -12.46 24.80
CA ALA A 741 -33.44 -13.48 25.62
C ALA A 741 -33.11 -13.37 27.12
N VAL A 742 -31.94 -12.80 27.47
CA VAL A 742 -31.56 -12.48 28.86
C VAL A 742 -31.91 -11.04 29.28
N ASN A 743 -32.72 -10.32 28.48
CA ASN A 743 -33.10 -8.93 28.70
C ASN A 743 -31.90 -7.95 28.80
N CYS A 744 -30.88 -8.06 27.94
CA CYS A 744 -29.83 -7.02 27.84
C CYS A 744 -30.48 -5.64 27.64
N GLN A 745 -30.18 -4.73 28.56
CA GLN A 745 -30.59 -3.31 28.52
C GLN A 745 -29.56 -2.43 27.79
N CYS A 746 -28.44 -3.04 27.40
CA CYS A 746 -27.33 -2.40 26.71
C CYS A 746 -27.65 -2.19 25.22
N PRO A 747 -27.36 -1.01 24.63
CA PRO A 747 -27.36 -0.85 23.18
C PRO A 747 -26.34 -1.79 22.54
N ILE A 748 -26.77 -2.47 21.48
CA ILE A 748 -25.94 -3.36 20.67
C ILE A 748 -25.69 -2.71 19.30
N TRP A 749 -24.43 -2.42 19.00
CA TRP A 749 -24.03 -1.96 17.67
C TRP A 749 -23.24 -3.03 16.93
N VAL A 750 -23.34 -3.01 15.61
CA VAL A 750 -22.68 -3.97 14.72
C VAL A 750 -21.84 -3.27 13.65
N GLY A 751 -20.78 -3.93 13.21
CA GLY A 751 -19.93 -3.44 12.12
C GLY A 751 -19.12 -4.54 11.44
N GLY A 752 -18.43 -4.18 10.36
CA GLY A 752 -17.57 -5.06 9.56
C GLY A 752 -17.93 -5.05 8.08
N ALA A 753 -17.02 -5.51 7.22
CA ALA A 753 -17.02 -5.23 5.77
C ALA A 753 -18.28 -5.69 5.01
N VAL A 754 -19.02 -6.65 5.59
CA VAL A 754 -20.22 -7.23 4.99
C VAL A 754 -21.52 -6.69 5.59
N LEU A 755 -21.44 -5.84 6.62
CA LEU A 755 -22.59 -5.23 7.25
C LEU A 755 -23.03 -3.99 6.49
N THR A 756 -24.33 -3.75 6.48
CA THR A 756 -24.95 -2.51 6.02
C THR A 756 -26.06 -2.11 7.00
N SER A 757 -26.54 -0.87 6.91
CA SER A 757 -27.67 -0.38 7.71
C SER A 757 -28.92 -1.25 7.57
N GLU A 758 -29.13 -1.88 6.40
CA GLU A 758 -30.25 -2.79 6.15
C GLU A 758 -30.04 -4.11 6.89
N ILE A 759 -28.87 -4.73 6.72
CA ILE A 759 -28.52 -6.00 7.36
C ILE A 759 -28.58 -5.88 8.88
N ALA A 760 -28.03 -4.80 9.45
CA ALA A 760 -28.04 -4.55 10.89
C ALA A 760 -29.47 -4.53 11.46
N ARG A 761 -30.43 -3.94 10.72
CA ARG A 761 -31.84 -3.90 11.10
C ARG A 761 -32.49 -5.28 11.04
N GLU A 762 -32.17 -6.07 10.03
CA GLU A 762 -32.71 -7.44 9.86
C GLU A 762 -32.25 -8.40 10.96
N ILE A 763 -30.98 -8.30 11.36
CA ILE A 763 -30.42 -9.13 12.45
C ILE A 763 -30.81 -8.62 13.85
N GLY A 764 -31.50 -7.48 13.92
CA GLY A 764 -32.03 -6.91 15.15
C GLY A 764 -31.00 -6.17 16.00
N ALA A 765 -29.93 -5.64 15.42
CA ALA A 765 -29.03 -4.72 16.10
C ALA A 765 -29.72 -3.36 16.35
N ASP A 766 -29.28 -2.62 17.36
CA ASP A 766 -29.81 -1.28 17.65
C ASP A 766 -29.17 -0.22 16.75
N TYR A 767 -27.89 -0.40 16.41
CA TYR A 767 -27.11 0.53 15.59
C TYR A 767 -26.17 -0.19 14.62
N TYR A 768 -25.86 0.49 13.51
CA TYR A 768 -24.83 0.10 12.55
C TYR A 768 -23.76 1.20 12.52
N CYS A 769 -22.49 0.80 12.56
CA CYS A 769 -21.36 1.69 12.36
C CYS A 769 -20.57 1.23 11.14
N GLU A 770 -20.43 2.12 10.16
CA GLU A 770 -19.70 1.84 8.93
C GLU A 770 -18.19 1.78 9.11
N ASP A 771 -17.66 2.51 10.10
CA ASP A 771 -16.24 2.51 10.44
C ASP A 771 -16.00 2.70 11.95
N ALA A 772 -14.71 2.80 12.31
CA ALA A 772 -14.31 2.93 13.69
C ALA A 772 -14.60 4.30 14.30
N MET A 773 -14.65 5.37 13.50
CA MET A 773 -15.00 6.72 13.97
C MET A 773 -16.50 6.86 14.19
N ALA A 774 -17.33 6.26 13.33
CA ALA A 774 -18.77 6.12 13.54
C ALA A 774 -19.10 5.42 14.86
N SER A 775 -18.28 4.43 15.26
CA SER A 775 -18.42 3.77 16.56
C SER A 775 -18.13 4.72 17.73
N VAL A 776 -17.14 5.61 17.60
CA VAL A 776 -16.84 6.64 18.61
C VAL A 776 -17.97 7.65 18.72
N HIS A 777 -18.43 8.20 17.61
CA HIS A 777 -19.51 9.20 17.59
C HIS A 777 -20.80 8.63 18.18
N LEU A 778 -21.17 7.40 17.79
CA LEU A 778 -22.32 6.71 18.36
C LEU A 778 -22.22 6.61 19.89
N LEU A 779 -21.08 6.16 20.42
CA LEU A 779 -20.88 5.99 21.86
C LEU A 779 -20.74 7.31 22.62
N GLN A 780 -20.50 8.44 21.96
CA GLN A 780 -20.57 9.77 22.58
C GLN A 780 -22.02 10.28 22.65
N ASP A 781 -22.86 9.85 21.73
CA ASP A 781 -24.26 10.25 21.67
C ASP A 781 -25.14 9.45 22.64
N ILE A 782 -24.83 8.16 22.86
CA ILE A 782 -25.69 7.23 23.61
C ILE A 782 -25.22 6.91 25.04
N LEU A 783 -23.97 7.23 25.41
CA LEU A 783 -23.39 7.00 26.74
C LEU A 783 -22.91 8.33 27.36
#